data_AF-A0A927Z0X2-F1
#
_entry.id   AF-A0A927Z0X2-F1
#
_cell.length_a   1.000
_cell.length_b   1.000
_cell.length_c   1.000
_cell.angle_alpha   90.00
_cell.angle_beta   90.00
_cell.angle_gamma   90.00
#
_symmetry.space_group_name_H-M   'P 1'
#
loop_
_entity.id
_entity.type
_entity.pdbx_description
1 polymer ?
#
loop_
_entity_poly.entity_id
_entity_poly.type
_entity_poly.pdbx_seq_one_letter_code
_entity_poly.pdbx_strand_id
1 'polypeptide(L)'
;MYNSVRCTEMEIYMHYEDKLTGYLKIAIMSVVIMLAAFIMTEYAYAQDISISSPEEFSKIGKDEAYPLDGNYILSCDIDMKGIDYIPIGTIEEPFTGTLDGNGYAIKNIKINKKNIGTAGDKKLTGFGIFGCIGSQVTRQKATVKNLVIYKGDISYKGNDNVAAGFVTAVVKDCALIENVAVISSDISLSGNNKGILYGAGNITGATVLSESMDTNKYIGINDIYVNSVVKANGYKGENAVSGILGVVYEDAVGYIENVVVTGTLEYKTEAGYGITTSPKYDGNGMAKSFSRCYQLKEDNMYTNAAGYPLPAVVLASDKVALSDKWHKENGIYPTLSIVSESLYDDIKDRIYIQAVRNLLVDKVSADFSVATQYKGQKIKWTSSSDIVKIDESTGKVTVTTDKAYGKKVTITCTVGNVSKEISLVVGEKDNICFNSQYICPGQELKVLNADSGSIYNWKIVNKKTGKTKNITDDTTGTYMVTEDDLESFIYVTVNDTDTLYIYVSTLPVVYVTSDKEFSDVPRRYVNGTIKLCGSSEEFASYDLYEGNMQLKKRGNSSSHYKKLPFKLKLEDKADLYGVSGYENKHWVLICNVLDHTFIRNELVYTFTEGLGAEERMYSEDVILIFNGEYEGIYQLGESVRIGEGRTEIFDYDEFAEEASKIIADKLVKKGQLSAHFEDEFVNDLESIMEEDYSYIDSGNVTYDGKTYKFSDYGIDMNNPDGGYLVCMDFYSRKKADELATLYTAYNLPLYIDKPDTDEVTALNSFKESSLYQYAIKFNQSFEYALHSDDFFFNNDDVHYKVVSEGSSNGGKWNSVIYGETEYTDDVNNGKHYSEMFDMDSLVQNFLVCEFTLNFDSMKNSFYYHKDVGEKATIGPFWDYDWSMGNRSTSGYSRHTSRWQTTHDGFTYEKFYQYVSWNRMLIRDPYFLLKAYEKYKEVRETSIAYIIAEDGYLKEKYDKFTGPAVANDKRWRGIIVYDDYLSAMEDLEDYLDKRIPWLDEQFTDFDTMVKSLGYYRTSDYLSVESVVNESNGDVTITAIASNEKVKNIAFQVNGTYLVSAEVADGKATITVSAEQLTKDGSNIVEVKAMDDELQYIVNTKYSKPGNYNLIHSNYYVFD
;
A
#
# COMPACT_ATOMS: atom_id res chain seq x y z
N MET A 1 -31.92 66.21 12.91
CA MET A 1 -30.53 66.31 13.39
C MET A 1 -30.33 65.31 14.52
N TYR A 2 -30.21 64.02 14.26
CA TYR A 2 -29.80 63.02 15.26
C TYR A 2 -29.38 61.76 14.48
N ASN A 3 -28.22 61.87 13.81
CA ASN A 3 -27.54 60.79 13.09
C ASN A 3 -26.03 61.03 13.19
N SER A 4 -25.55 61.16 14.42
CA SER A 4 -24.14 61.21 14.76
C SER A 4 -24.03 60.69 16.18
N VAL A 5 -23.03 59.85 16.46
CA VAL A 5 -22.83 59.08 17.70
C VAL A 5 -23.50 57.70 17.67
N ARG A 6 -22.94 56.81 16.85
CA ARG A 6 -22.77 55.36 17.13
C ARG A 6 -21.87 54.63 16.10
N CYS A 7 -21.41 55.32 15.06
CA CYS A 7 -20.37 54.78 14.14
C CYS A 7 -18.92 54.95 14.62
N THR A 8 -18.64 55.61 15.74
CA THR A 8 -17.26 55.83 16.20
C THR A 8 -16.78 54.88 17.30
N GLU A 9 -17.64 54.01 17.86
CA GLU A 9 -17.21 52.96 18.80
C GLU A 9 -16.90 51.62 18.12
N MET A 10 -17.58 51.29 17.00
CA MET A 10 -17.31 50.06 16.22
C MET A 10 -16.00 50.14 15.42
N GLU A 11 -15.63 51.32 14.90
CA GLU A 11 -14.34 51.50 14.23
C GLU A 11 -13.16 51.46 15.23
N ILE A 12 -13.38 51.83 16.49
CA ILE A 12 -12.33 51.73 17.53
C ILE A 12 -12.20 50.28 18.02
N TYR A 13 -13.30 49.52 18.12
CA TYR A 13 -13.25 48.09 18.49
C TYR A 13 -12.62 47.22 17.39
N MET A 14 -12.97 47.42 16.11
CA MET A 14 -12.31 46.74 14.99
C MET A 14 -10.83 47.12 14.87
N HIS A 15 -10.46 48.39 15.11
CA HIS A 15 -9.07 48.81 15.08
C HIS A 15 -8.27 48.36 16.32
N TYR A 16 -8.94 48.00 17.42
CA TYR A 16 -8.33 47.36 18.58
C TYR A 16 -8.24 45.84 18.42
N GLU A 17 -9.20 45.16 17.80
CA GLU A 17 -9.11 43.72 17.50
C GLU A 17 -8.07 43.42 16.41
N ASP A 18 -7.96 44.24 15.37
CA ASP A 18 -6.89 44.10 14.35
C ASP A 18 -5.51 44.42 14.94
N LYS A 19 -5.44 45.33 15.92
CA LYS A 19 -4.20 45.57 16.68
C LYS A 19 -3.94 44.48 17.70
N LEU A 20 -4.93 43.92 18.38
CA LEU A 20 -4.75 42.82 19.34
C LEU A 20 -4.37 41.52 18.62
N THR A 21 -4.98 41.19 17.49
CA THR A 21 -4.52 40.08 16.63
C THR A 21 -3.18 40.41 15.96
N GLY A 22 -2.89 41.67 15.63
CA GLY A 22 -1.57 42.10 15.18
C GLY A 22 -0.48 42.00 16.25
N TYR A 23 -0.76 42.43 17.49
CA TYR A 23 0.14 42.35 18.63
C TYR A 23 0.23 40.93 19.18
N LEU A 24 -0.82 40.11 19.10
CA LEU A 24 -0.79 38.70 19.44
C LEU A 24 -0.08 37.91 18.35
N LYS A 25 -0.23 38.23 17.06
CA LYS A 25 0.59 37.67 15.98
C LYS A 25 2.05 38.10 16.11
N ILE A 26 2.34 39.36 16.44
CA ILE A 26 3.71 39.83 16.66
C ILE A 26 4.28 39.27 17.96
N ALA A 27 3.48 39.07 19.02
CA ALA A 27 3.93 38.47 20.27
C ALA A 27 4.11 36.96 20.11
N ILE A 28 3.23 36.25 19.40
CA ILE A 28 3.40 34.85 19.01
C ILE A 28 4.57 34.73 18.04
N MET A 29 4.75 35.61 17.05
CA MET A 29 5.95 35.63 16.21
C MET A 29 7.19 35.95 17.03
N SER A 30 7.12 36.86 18.02
CA SER A 30 8.28 37.23 18.83
C SER A 30 8.60 36.18 19.87
N VAL A 31 7.61 35.43 20.36
CA VAL A 31 7.73 34.28 21.26
C VAL A 31 8.16 33.06 20.47
N VAL A 32 7.70 32.86 19.23
CA VAL A 32 8.18 31.82 18.31
C VAL A 32 9.56 32.15 17.77
N ILE A 33 9.90 33.43 17.54
CA ILE A 33 11.26 33.89 17.18
C ILE A 33 12.15 33.88 18.42
N MET A 34 11.65 34.16 19.63
CA MET A 34 12.43 33.99 20.87
C MET A 34 12.58 32.54 21.27
N LEU A 35 11.57 31.67 21.09
CA LEU A 35 11.68 30.22 21.28
C LEU A 35 12.56 29.62 20.20
N ALA A 36 12.45 30.05 18.94
CA ALA A 36 13.38 29.68 17.89
C ALA A 36 14.77 30.23 18.18
N ALA A 37 14.93 31.43 18.74
CA ALA A 37 16.24 31.97 19.14
C ALA A 37 16.80 31.30 20.41
N PHE A 38 15.96 30.83 21.33
CA PHE A 38 16.36 30.11 22.54
C PHE A 38 16.69 28.64 22.23
N ILE A 39 15.97 28.02 21.30
CA ILE A 39 16.30 26.73 20.68
C ILE A 39 17.56 26.88 19.81
N MET A 40 17.75 27.99 19.10
CA MET A 40 18.96 28.28 18.31
C MET A 40 20.18 28.70 19.16
N THR A 41 20.04 28.88 20.48
CA THR A 41 21.21 29.09 21.35
C THR A 41 21.81 27.80 21.92
N GLU A 42 21.26 26.63 21.62
CA GLU A 42 21.94 25.33 21.84
C GLU A 42 21.89 24.36 20.64
N TYR A 43 21.34 24.78 19.49
CA TYR A 43 21.48 24.07 18.22
C TYR A 43 22.38 24.86 17.28
N ALA A 44 23.67 24.51 17.23
CA ALA A 44 24.52 24.92 16.12
C ALA A 44 24.09 24.14 14.86
N TYR A 45 23.07 24.61 14.14
CA TYR A 45 22.85 24.23 12.75
C TYR A 45 24.08 24.67 11.95
N ALA A 46 24.78 23.74 11.32
CA ALA A 46 25.81 24.07 10.34
C ALA A 46 25.13 24.79 9.16
N GLN A 47 25.32 26.12 9.09
CA GLN A 47 24.82 26.96 8.00
C GLN A 47 25.36 26.45 6.65
N ASP A 48 24.51 26.34 5.62
CA ASP A 48 24.94 25.90 4.29
C ASP A 48 26.01 26.86 3.72
N ILE A 49 27.14 26.29 3.30
CA ILE A 49 28.29 27.01 2.77
C ILE A 49 28.20 26.95 1.24
N SER A 50 27.86 28.08 0.62
CA SER A 50 27.83 28.17 -0.83
C SER A 50 29.24 28.18 -1.42
N ILE A 51 29.45 27.36 -2.46
CA ILE A 51 30.69 27.31 -3.23
C ILE A 51 30.43 27.88 -4.63
N SER A 52 31.25 28.85 -5.03
CA SER A 52 31.11 29.57 -6.29
C SER A 52 32.40 29.61 -7.12
N SER A 53 33.52 29.11 -6.57
CA SER A 53 34.80 29.09 -7.27
C SER A 53 35.65 27.84 -6.98
N PRO A 54 36.61 27.50 -7.87
CA PRO A 54 37.57 26.42 -7.63
C PRO A 54 38.41 26.60 -6.36
N GLU A 55 38.71 27.85 -5.98
CA GLU A 55 39.49 28.19 -4.78
C GLU A 55 38.68 27.94 -3.51
N GLU A 56 37.39 28.29 -3.47
CA GLU A 56 36.50 28.02 -2.35
C GLU A 56 36.31 26.50 -2.16
N PHE A 57 36.06 25.79 -3.26
CA PHE A 57 35.95 24.32 -3.24
C PHE A 57 37.21 23.65 -2.66
N SER A 58 38.39 24.20 -2.95
CA SER A 58 39.67 23.65 -2.49
C SER A 58 39.96 23.86 -0.99
N LYS A 59 39.19 24.71 -0.30
CA LYS A 59 39.32 25.02 1.14
C LYS A 59 38.68 23.99 2.06
N ILE A 60 37.76 23.16 1.56
CA ILE A 60 37.03 22.17 2.37
C ILE A 60 38.03 21.25 3.11
N GLY A 61 37.87 21.18 4.43
CA GLY A 61 38.73 20.45 5.36
C GLY A 61 40.13 21.03 5.59
N LYS A 62 40.42 22.23 5.07
CA LYS A 62 41.73 22.91 5.20
C LYS A 62 41.64 24.30 5.82
N ASP A 63 40.43 24.85 5.88
CA ASP A 63 40.11 26.17 6.44
C ASP A 63 39.02 25.97 7.50
N GLU A 64 39.14 26.61 8.65
CA GLU A 64 38.17 26.49 9.75
C GLU A 64 36.75 26.92 9.32
N ALA A 65 36.62 27.82 8.34
CA ALA A 65 35.33 28.23 7.78
C ALA A 65 34.72 27.19 6.83
N TYR A 66 35.47 26.13 6.49
CA TYR A 66 35.05 25.05 5.59
C TYR A 66 35.38 23.69 6.24
N PRO A 67 34.67 23.28 7.31
CA PRO A 67 34.98 22.06 8.06
C PRO A 67 34.56 20.77 7.33
N LEU A 68 35.11 19.61 7.74
CA LEU A 68 34.85 18.31 7.12
C LEU A 68 33.44 17.75 7.36
N ASP A 69 32.72 18.30 8.32
CA ASP A 69 31.33 17.99 8.67
C ASP A 69 30.32 19.05 8.17
N GLY A 70 30.79 20.03 7.37
CA GLY A 70 29.95 21.10 6.84
C GLY A 70 28.99 20.67 5.72
N ASN A 71 27.93 21.46 5.52
CA ASN A 71 27.01 21.32 4.40
C ASN A 71 27.37 22.32 3.30
N TYR A 72 27.65 21.84 2.09
CA TYR A 72 28.12 22.63 0.97
C TYR A 72 27.15 22.56 -0.20
N ILE A 73 26.91 23.70 -0.85
CA ILE A 73 26.05 23.78 -2.04
C ILE A 73 26.75 24.54 -3.18
N LEU A 74 26.82 23.94 -4.37
CA LEU A 74 27.35 24.64 -5.54
C LEU A 74 26.34 25.68 -6.06
N SER A 75 26.85 26.85 -6.42
CA SER A 75 26.06 27.95 -7.00
C SER A 75 26.30 28.13 -8.50
N CYS A 76 27.31 27.48 -9.07
CA CYS A 76 27.63 27.48 -10.49
C CYS A 76 28.55 26.31 -10.86
N ASP A 77 28.76 26.08 -12.17
CA ASP A 77 29.77 25.15 -12.67
C ASP A 77 31.19 25.56 -12.23
N ILE A 78 31.96 24.61 -11.72
CA ILE A 78 33.32 24.83 -11.21
C ILE A 78 34.34 24.27 -12.21
N ASP A 79 35.07 25.14 -12.93
CA ASP A 79 36.16 24.74 -13.83
C ASP A 79 37.49 24.62 -13.07
N MET A 80 37.93 23.38 -12.84
CA MET A 80 39.13 23.04 -12.09
C MET A 80 40.41 23.04 -12.94
N LYS A 81 40.34 23.52 -14.19
CA LYS A 81 41.47 23.52 -15.11
C LYS A 81 42.68 24.29 -14.54
N GLY A 82 43.79 23.57 -14.37
CA GLY A 82 45.04 24.14 -13.88
C GLY A 82 45.13 24.27 -12.36
N ILE A 83 44.09 23.86 -11.61
CA ILE A 83 44.13 23.79 -10.15
C ILE A 83 44.93 22.58 -9.70
N ASP A 84 45.85 22.79 -8.76
CA ASP A 84 46.71 21.76 -8.21
C ASP A 84 46.05 21.04 -7.02
N TYR A 85 45.01 20.25 -7.33
CA TYR A 85 44.02 19.71 -6.38
C TYR A 85 44.56 18.63 -5.42
N ILE A 86 44.09 18.65 -4.17
CA ILE A 86 44.38 17.65 -3.13
C ILE A 86 43.03 17.11 -2.62
N PRO A 87 42.81 15.77 -2.60
CA PRO A 87 41.56 15.17 -2.13
C PRO A 87 41.14 15.62 -0.72
N ILE A 88 39.84 15.74 -0.47
CA ILE A 88 39.23 16.18 0.80
C ILE A 88 39.00 14.98 1.74
N GLY A 89 39.35 15.10 3.02
CA GLY A 89 39.18 14.04 4.01
C GLY A 89 40.17 12.88 3.89
N THR A 90 40.38 12.16 4.99
CA THR A 90 41.27 10.99 5.12
C THR A 90 40.55 9.83 5.83
N ILE A 91 41.16 8.65 5.96
CA ILE A 91 40.51 7.51 6.65
C ILE A 91 40.37 7.79 8.15
N GLU A 92 41.33 8.51 8.71
CA GLU A 92 41.39 8.96 10.10
C GLU A 92 40.42 10.12 10.35
N GLU A 93 40.30 11.03 9.39
CA GLU A 93 39.43 12.21 9.44
C GLU A 93 38.58 12.27 8.16
N PRO A 94 37.54 11.41 8.03
CA PRO A 94 36.70 11.36 6.84
C PRO A 94 35.88 12.63 6.69
N PHE A 95 35.48 12.94 5.46
CA PHE A 95 34.41 13.89 5.24
C PHE A 95 33.09 13.27 5.70
N THR A 96 32.43 13.91 6.65
CA THR A 96 31.19 13.46 7.29
C THR A 96 29.98 14.33 6.90
N GLY A 97 30.22 15.48 6.27
CA GLY A 97 29.19 16.46 5.90
C GLY A 97 28.43 16.14 4.60
N THR A 98 27.84 17.18 4.00
CA THR A 98 27.08 17.08 2.75
C THR A 98 27.70 17.94 1.65
N LEU A 99 27.85 17.41 0.44
CA LEU A 99 28.11 18.18 -0.78
C LEU A 99 26.94 18.02 -1.76
N ASP A 100 26.17 19.10 -1.96
CA ASP A 100 25.12 19.19 -2.96
C ASP A 100 25.63 19.97 -4.20
N GLY A 101 25.71 19.27 -5.33
CA GLY A 101 26.09 19.85 -6.61
C GLY A 101 25.02 20.79 -7.19
N ASN A 102 23.78 20.74 -6.69
CA ASN A 102 22.66 21.58 -7.13
C ASN A 102 22.45 21.58 -8.67
N GLY A 103 22.79 20.45 -9.32
CA GLY A 103 22.74 20.27 -10.77
C GLY A 103 23.93 20.85 -11.55
N TYR A 104 24.89 21.48 -10.88
CA TYR A 104 26.09 22.05 -11.50
C TYR A 104 27.22 21.03 -11.68
N ALA A 105 28.14 21.34 -12.60
CA ALA A 105 29.25 20.49 -12.98
C ALA A 105 30.60 20.92 -12.40
N ILE A 106 31.39 19.96 -11.92
CA ILE A 106 32.85 20.11 -11.74
C ILE A 106 33.55 19.66 -13.03
N LYS A 107 34.24 20.59 -13.69
CA LYS A 107 34.83 20.40 -15.02
C LYS A 107 36.36 20.36 -14.96
N ASN A 108 36.98 19.57 -15.83
CA ASN A 108 38.42 19.57 -16.10
C ASN A 108 39.32 19.32 -14.86
N ILE A 109 38.80 18.67 -13.81
CA ILE A 109 39.57 18.39 -12.60
C ILE A 109 40.68 17.36 -12.87
N LYS A 110 41.91 17.66 -12.43
CA LYS A 110 43.05 16.75 -12.52
C LYS A 110 43.48 16.29 -11.13
N ILE A 111 43.41 14.99 -10.87
CA ILE A 111 43.74 14.40 -9.56
C ILE A 111 44.96 13.49 -9.72
N ASN A 112 46.14 14.04 -9.43
CA ASN A 112 47.42 13.34 -9.50
C ASN A 112 48.19 13.35 -8.16
N LYS A 113 47.66 14.06 -7.15
CA LYS A 113 48.17 14.05 -5.78
C LYS A 113 47.41 13.02 -4.96
N LYS A 114 48.15 12.35 -4.08
CA LYS A 114 47.60 11.38 -3.13
C LYS A 114 47.22 12.07 -1.83
N ASN A 115 46.04 11.74 -1.31
CA ASN A 115 45.67 12.05 0.06
C ASN A 115 44.79 10.94 0.62
N ILE A 116 45.36 10.12 1.50
CA ILE A 116 44.66 9.14 2.33
C ILE A 116 45.65 8.63 3.40
N GLY A 117 45.15 8.24 4.57
CA GLY A 117 46.00 7.67 5.62
C GLY A 117 46.08 6.14 5.59
N THR A 118 45.85 5.52 6.74
CA THR A 118 46.08 4.11 7.03
C THR A 118 44.75 3.35 7.18
N ALA A 119 44.59 2.27 6.40
CA ALA A 119 43.51 1.30 6.57
C ALA A 119 44.08 0.09 7.33
N GLY A 120 43.85 0.03 8.65
CA GLY A 120 44.55 -0.92 9.54
C GLY A 120 46.07 -0.71 9.47
N ASP A 121 46.85 -1.80 9.43
CA ASP A 121 48.33 -1.76 9.37
C ASP A 121 48.92 -1.35 8.00
N LYS A 122 48.08 -1.06 6.99
CA LYS A 122 48.52 -0.85 5.60
C LYS A 122 48.31 0.59 5.14
N LYS A 123 49.40 1.21 4.67
CA LYS A 123 49.38 2.53 4.05
C LYS A 123 48.70 2.46 2.68
N LEU A 124 47.59 3.18 2.51
CA LEU A 124 46.85 3.29 1.25
C LEU A 124 47.19 4.63 0.56
N THR A 125 46.85 4.78 -0.71
CA THR A 125 46.98 6.02 -1.49
C THR A 125 45.68 6.21 -2.26
N GLY A 126 44.93 7.26 -1.91
CA GLY A 126 43.60 7.53 -2.41
C GLY A 126 43.60 8.66 -3.44
N PHE A 127 42.84 8.47 -4.51
CA PHE A 127 42.56 9.48 -5.54
C PHE A 127 41.06 9.65 -5.74
N GLY A 128 40.58 10.88 -5.55
CA GLY A 128 39.19 11.28 -5.75
C GLY A 128 38.97 12.74 -5.38
N ILE A 129 37.76 13.28 -5.59
CA ILE A 129 37.39 14.58 -5.01
C ILE A 129 37.55 14.48 -3.50
N PHE A 130 37.03 13.41 -2.90
CA PHE A 130 37.29 13.03 -1.52
C PHE A 130 38.34 11.90 -1.44
N GLY A 131 39.22 11.98 -0.44
CA GLY A 131 40.11 10.88 -0.06
C GLY A 131 39.35 9.81 0.73
N CYS A 132 38.41 10.23 1.58
CA CYS A 132 37.48 9.33 2.28
C CYS A 132 36.21 10.08 2.67
N ILE A 133 35.05 9.45 2.47
CA ILE A 133 33.76 9.88 3.04
C ILE A 133 33.25 8.80 3.98
N GLY A 134 32.56 9.19 5.05
CA GLY A 134 31.99 8.21 5.96
C GLY A 134 31.59 8.77 7.31
N SER A 135 30.49 8.25 7.86
CA SER A 135 29.97 8.62 9.17
C SER A 135 29.76 7.39 10.04
N GLN A 136 30.12 7.48 11.32
CA GLN A 136 29.87 6.42 12.32
C GLN A 136 28.39 6.39 12.77
N VAL A 137 27.55 7.29 12.27
CA VAL A 137 26.13 7.43 12.64
C VAL A 137 25.25 7.04 11.45
N THR A 138 24.50 5.96 11.57
CA THR A 138 23.67 5.33 10.50
C THR A 138 22.63 6.28 9.90
N ARG A 139 22.06 7.18 10.72
CA ARG A 139 21.09 8.22 10.29
C ARG A 139 21.68 9.58 9.94
N GLN A 140 23.00 9.79 10.03
CA GLN A 140 23.68 11.01 9.60
C GLN A 140 24.80 10.63 8.64
N LYS A 141 24.42 10.21 7.43
CA LYS A 141 25.34 9.71 6.42
C LYS A 141 26.16 10.86 5.81
N ALA A 142 27.44 10.62 5.57
CA ALA A 142 28.23 11.50 4.70
C ALA A 142 27.61 11.51 3.30
N THR A 143 27.23 12.67 2.77
CA THR A 143 26.36 12.75 1.59
C THR A 143 27.00 13.50 0.42
N VAL A 144 26.93 12.94 -0.79
CA VAL A 144 27.27 13.65 -2.04
C VAL A 144 26.09 13.51 -3.01
N LYS A 145 25.51 14.62 -3.46
CA LYS A 145 24.31 14.59 -4.31
C LYS A 145 24.25 15.61 -5.44
N ASN A 146 23.42 15.35 -6.44
CA ASN A 146 23.07 16.27 -7.54
C ASN A 146 24.26 16.87 -8.29
N LEU A 147 25.29 16.08 -8.57
CA LEU A 147 26.58 16.57 -9.07
C LEU A 147 26.93 15.97 -10.44
N VAL A 148 27.44 16.81 -11.35
CA VAL A 148 28.03 16.35 -12.62
C VAL A 148 29.55 16.48 -12.59
N ILE A 149 30.28 15.44 -12.98
CA ILE A 149 31.73 15.45 -13.15
C ILE A 149 32.03 15.27 -14.63
N TYR A 150 32.70 16.25 -15.24
CA TYR A 150 32.90 16.31 -16.68
C TYR A 150 34.35 16.59 -17.06
N LYS A 151 34.92 15.79 -17.97
CA LYS A 151 36.31 15.91 -18.44
C LYS A 151 37.36 15.84 -17.31
N GLY A 152 37.10 15.08 -16.26
CA GLY A 152 38.06 14.80 -15.20
C GLY A 152 39.19 13.85 -15.64
N ASP A 153 40.35 13.93 -14.99
CA ASP A 153 41.52 13.08 -15.23
C ASP A 153 42.13 12.62 -13.90
N ILE A 154 42.02 11.33 -13.60
CA ILE A 154 42.79 10.66 -12.53
C ILE A 154 43.90 9.87 -13.18
N SER A 155 45.15 10.35 -13.05
CA SER A 155 46.30 9.72 -13.67
C SER A 155 47.41 9.51 -12.65
N TYR A 156 47.81 8.26 -12.42
CA TYR A 156 48.89 7.92 -11.49
C TYR A 156 49.81 6.81 -12.01
N LYS A 157 51.12 7.01 -11.81
CA LYS A 157 52.15 6.01 -12.10
C LYS A 157 53.04 5.80 -10.88
N GLY A 158 52.97 4.63 -10.27
CA GLY A 158 53.76 4.35 -9.07
C GLY A 158 53.55 2.97 -8.46
N ASN A 159 54.14 2.76 -7.28
CA ASN A 159 54.13 1.46 -6.59
C ASN A 159 53.40 1.49 -5.24
N ASP A 160 52.65 2.56 -4.96
CA ASP A 160 51.83 2.66 -3.76
C ASP A 160 50.65 1.67 -3.83
N ASN A 161 50.02 1.38 -2.69
CA ASN A 161 48.72 0.72 -2.67
C ASN A 161 47.64 1.73 -3.05
N VAL A 162 46.79 1.46 -4.04
CA VAL A 162 45.93 2.50 -4.65
C VAL A 162 44.45 2.20 -4.53
N ALA A 163 43.65 3.20 -4.17
CA ALA A 163 42.20 3.25 -4.37
C ALA A 163 41.82 4.53 -5.16
N ALA A 164 40.92 4.42 -6.14
CA ALA A 164 40.56 5.56 -7.00
C ALA A 164 39.08 5.60 -7.39
N GLY A 165 38.46 6.77 -7.24
CA GLY A 165 37.16 7.09 -7.84
C GLY A 165 36.89 8.59 -7.83
N PHE A 166 36.12 9.09 -8.80
CA PHE A 166 35.96 10.53 -8.98
C PHE A 166 35.23 11.20 -7.81
N VAL A 167 34.20 10.56 -7.24
CA VAL A 167 33.54 11.08 -6.04
C VAL A 167 34.45 10.89 -4.84
N THR A 168 34.83 9.65 -4.53
CA THR A 168 35.72 9.37 -3.39
C THR A 168 36.70 8.23 -3.67
N ALA A 169 37.88 8.26 -3.07
CA ALA A 169 38.78 7.10 -3.12
C ALA A 169 38.27 5.95 -2.23
N VAL A 170 37.70 6.27 -1.07
CA VAL A 170 37.19 5.30 -0.08
C VAL A 170 35.86 5.77 0.51
N VAL A 171 34.95 4.82 0.72
CA VAL A 171 33.77 4.98 1.59
C VAL A 171 33.97 4.16 2.85
N LYS A 172 33.69 4.76 4.01
CA LYS A 172 33.80 4.13 5.33
C LYS A 172 32.48 4.27 6.08
N ASP A 173 32.11 3.27 6.88
CA ASP A 173 30.93 3.32 7.75
C ASP A 173 29.64 3.69 6.96
N CYS A 174 28.99 4.83 7.25
CA CYS A 174 27.72 5.22 6.66
C CYS A 174 27.86 6.40 5.67
N ALA A 175 27.41 6.22 4.42
CA ALA A 175 27.45 7.26 3.38
C ALA A 175 26.28 7.15 2.38
N LEU A 176 25.94 8.26 1.72
CA LEU A 176 24.94 8.35 0.66
C LEU A 176 25.53 9.08 -0.55
N ILE A 177 25.51 8.45 -1.73
CA ILE A 177 25.86 9.09 -3.00
C ILE A 177 24.65 9.00 -3.92
N GLU A 178 24.03 10.13 -4.27
CA GLU A 178 22.77 10.12 -5.04
C GLU A 178 22.74 11.13 -6.20
N ASN A 179 22.15 10.75 -7.33
CA ASN A 179 21.94 11.65 -8.48
C ASN A 179 23.27 12.28 -8.97
N VAL A 180 24.23 11.44 -9.36
CA VAL A 180 25.57 11.86 -9.79
C VAL A 180 25.90 11.33 -11.19
N ALA A 181 26.40 12.21 -12.07
CA ALA A 181 26.82 11.85 -13.42
C ALA A 181 28.34 12.03 -13.62
N VAL A 182 29.05 11.01 -14.11
CA VAL A 182 30.48 11.07 -14.48
C VAL A 182 30.62 10.86 -15.98
N ILE A 183 30.98 11.91 -16.71
CA ILE A 183 30.92 11.96 -18.18
C ILE A 183 32.30 12.36 -18.75
N SER A 184 32.79 11.60 -19.72
CA SER A 184 34.07 11.86 -20.41
C SER A 184 35.24 12.10 -19.44
N SER A 185 35.23 11.44 -18.29
CA SER A 185 36.21 11.64 -17.21
C SER A 185 36.97 10.34 -16.99
N ASP A 186 38.29 10.33 -17.22
CA ASP A 186 39.04 9.08 -17.35
C ASP A 186 39.94 8.80 -16.13
N ILE A 187 40.04 7.54 -15.74
CA ILE A 187 40.97 7.02 -14.72
C ILE A 187 42.03 6.17 -15.41
N SER A 188 43.31 6.49 -15.20
CA SER A 188 44.47 5.80 -15.77
C SER A 188 45.54 5.53 -14.70
N LEU A 189 45.61 4.28 -14.24
CA LEU A 189 46.55 3.83 -13.20
C LEU A 189 47.60 2.87 -13.78
N SER A 190 48.87 3.10 -13.48
CA SER A 190 49.97 2.23 -13.94
C SER A 190 51.03 1.94 -12.87
N GLY A 191 51.35 0.66 -12.64
CA GLY A 191 52.36 0.23 -11.68
C GLY A 191 53.40 -0.74 -12.25
N ASN A 192 54.29 -1.27 -11.39
CA ASN A 192 55.31 -2.27 -11.73
C ASN A 192 55.21 -3.58 -10.90
N ASN A 193 54.00 -4.03 -10.60
CA ASN A 193 53.64 -5.22 -9.80
C ASN A 193 54.20 -5.21 -8.36
N LYS A 194 54.39 -4.03 -7.76
CA LYS A 194 54.88 -3.89 -6.39
C LYS A 194 53.80 -3.47 -5.38
N GLY A 195 52.97 -2.48 -5.74
CA GLY A 195 51.82 -2.05 -4.93
C GLY A 195 50.57 -2.87 -5.21
N ILE A 196 49.57 -2.78 -4.32
CA ILE A 196 48.27 -3.46 -4.45
C ILE A 196 47.22 -2.47 -4.99
N LEU A 197 46.43 -2.87 -6.00
CA LEU A 197 45.22 -2.14 -6.39
C LEU A 197 44.09 -2.59 -5.47
N TYR A 198 43.65 -1.70 -4.59
CA TYR A 198 42.52 -1.96 -3.69
C TYR A 198 41.18 -1.76 -4.38
N GLY A 199 41.09 -0.84 -5.35
CA GLY A 199 39.87 -0.58 -6.09
C GLY A 199 39.95 0.64 -6.99
N ALA A 200 39.40 0.55 -8.20
CA ALA A 200 39.23 1.64 -9.14
C ALA A 200 37.81 1.61 -9.74
N GLY A 201 36.95 2.53 -9.34
CA GLY A 201 35.59 2.68 -9.86
C GLY A 201 35.30 4.14 -10.18
N ASN A 202 34.37 4.44 -11.10
CA ASN A 202 34.12 5.85 -11.46
C ASN A 202 33.56 6.68 -10.30
N ILE A 203 32.73 6.08 -9.44
CA ILE A 203 32.19 6.76 -8.26
C ILE A 203 33.13 6.61 -7.08
N THR A 204 33.46 5.37 -6.72
CA THR A 204 34.36 5.10 -5.58
C THR A 204 35.38 4.01 -5.86
N GLY A 205 36.57 4.16 -5.26
CA GLY A 205 37.63 3.17 -5.30
C GLY A 205 37.29 1.93 -4.50
N ALA A 206 37.04 2.04 -3.20
CA ALA A 206 36.73 0.89 -2.34
C ALA A 206 35.83 1.24 -1.16
N THR A 207 35.13 0.24 -0.59
CA THR A 207 34.58 0.32 0.78
C THR A 207 35.62 -0.22 1.79
N VAL A 208 35.76 0.40 2.96
CA VAL A 208 36.73 -0.02 3.99
C VAL A 208 36.03 -0.49 5.27
N LEU A 209 36.59 -1.56 5.82
CA LEU A 209 36.23 -2.24 7.06
C LEU A 209 36.59 -1.44 8.30
N SER A 210 35.69 -1.41 9.28
CA SER A 210 36.12 -1.35 10.67
C SER A 210 36.25 -2.79 11.18
N GLU A 211 37.27 -3.10 11.99
CA GLU A 211 37.48 -4.44 12.56
C GLU A 211 36.39 -4.87 13.57
N SER A 212 35.23 -4.19 13.59
CA SER A 212 34.21 -4.33 14.64
C SER A 212 32.74 -4.34 14.19
N MET A 213 32.36 -4.21 12.90
CA MET A 213 30.93 -4.12 12.52
C MET A 213 30.56 -4.42 11.04
N ASP A 214 29.36 -4.99 10.83
CA ASP A 214 28.59 -5.11 9.56
C ASP A 214 28.13 -3.73 8.98
N THR A 215 29.03 -2.79 8.74
CA THR A 215 28.68 -1.37 8.43
C THR A 215 28.33 -1.08 6.97
N ASN A 216 28.78 -1.90 6.02
CA ASN A 216 28.55 -1.63 4.60
C ASN A 216 27.04 -1.52 4.28
N LYS A 217 26.16 -2.19 5.04
CA LYS A 217 24.69 -2.11 4.90
C LYS A 217 24.09 -0.69 5.05
N TYR A 218 24.86 0.29 5.51
CA TYR A 218 24.43 1.69 5.59
C TYR A 218 24.95 2.58 4.47
N ILE A 219 25.72 2.03 3.53
CA ILE A 219 26.17 2.71 2.31
C ILE A 219 25.06 2.61 1.26
N GLY A 220 24.54 3.76 0.84
CA GLY A 220 23.56 3.89 -0.25
C GLY A 220 24.16 4.58 -1.47
N ILE A 221 23.97 4.00 -2.65
CA ILE A 221 24.32 4.64 -3.93
C ILE A 221 23.09 4.60 -4.83
N ASN A 222 22.61 5.73 -5.31
CA ASN A 222 21.38 5.79 -6.11
C ASN A 222 21.51 6.79 -7.27
N ASP A 223 20.83 6.53 -8.39
CA ASP A 223 20.73 7.45 -9.52
C ASP A 223 22.10 7.88 -10.06
N ILE A 224 22.84 6.94 -10.65
CA ILE A 224 24.22 7.16 -11.11
C ILE A 224 24.33 6.98 -12.62
N TYR A 225 24.89 7.96 -13.33
CA TYR A 225 25.21 7.82 -14.76
C TYR A 225 26.71 7.89 -15.01
N VAL A 226 27.27 6.92 -15.74
CA VAL A 226 28.71 6.86 -16.05
C VAL A 226 28.95 6.66 -17.54
N ASN A 227 29.69 7.58 -18.16
CA ASN A 227 30.18 7.51 -19.54
C ASN A 227 31.67 7.83 -19.58
N SER A 228 32.50 6.98 -18.99
CA SER A 228 33.91 7.26 -18.68
C SER A 228 34.81 6.04 -18.86
N VAL A 229 36.11 6.28 -19.10
CA VAL A 229 37.09 5.18 -19.28
C VAL A 229 37.87 4.94 -17.99
N VAL A 230 37.92 3.70 -17.51
CA VAL A 230 38.75 3.31 -16.35
C VAL A 230 39.77 2.27 -16.78
N LYS A 231 41.06 2.55 -16.61
CA LYS A 231 42.17 1.66 -16.93
C LYS A 231 43.12 1.49 -15.75
N ALA A 232 43.42 0.26 -15.36
CA ALA A 232 44.46 -0.02 -14.37
C ALA A 232 45.32 -1.23 -14.77
N ASN A 233 46.65 -1.06 -14.73
CA ASN A 233 47.62 -2.09 -15.11
C ASN A 233 48.90 -2.05 -14.23
N GLY A 234 49.55 -3.19 -14.00
CA GLY A 234 50.81 -3.30 -13.28
C GLY A 234 50.75 -3.20 -11.75
N TYR A 235 49.69 -3.63 -11.08
CA TYR A 235 49.57 -3.77 -9.61
C TYR A 235 49.34 -5.24 -9.19
N LYS A 236 49.39 -5.53 -7.90
CA LYS A 236 48.92 -6.81 -7.33
C LYS A 236 47.45 -6.70 -6.95
N GLY A 237 46.64 -7.75 -7.11
CA GLY A 237 45.22 -7.73 -6.70
C GLY A 237 44.26 -6.98 -7.63
N GLU A 238 44.65 -6.76 -8.88
CA GLU A 238 44.01 -5.85 -9.84
C GLU A 238 42.61 -6.23 -10.38
N ASN A 239 41.94 -7.26 -9.85
CA ASN A 239 40.58 -7.65 -10.26
C ASN A 239 39.50 -6.66 -9.76
N ALA A 240 39.88 -5.40 -9.56
CA ALA A 240 39.29 -4.39 -8.69
C ALA A 240 38.90 -3.14 -9.50
N VAL A 241 38.73 -3.29 -10.82
CA VAL A 241 38.38 -2.22 -11.77
C VAL A 241 36.91 -2.36 -12.14
N SER A 242 36.11 -1.32 -11.89
CA SER A 242 34.67 -1.35 -12.16
C SER A 242 34.06 -0.07 -12.72
N GLY A 243 32.79 -0.16 -13.12
CA GLY A 243 31.98 0.94 -13.59
C GLY A 243 31.58 1.94 -12.50
N ILE A 244 31.38 1.49 -11.26
CA ILE A 244 30.84 2.30 -10.15
C ILE A 244 31.72 2.21 -8.90
N LEU A 245 31.79 1.03 -8.27
CA LEU A 245 32.59 0.72 -7.07
C LEU A 245 33.74 -0.21 -7.40
N GLY A 246 34.99 0.24 -7.24
CA GLY A 246 36.16 -0.57 -7.59
C GLY A 246 36.23 -1.91 -6.85
N VAL A 247 35.98 -1.93 -5.53
CA VAL A 247 35.78 -3.15 -4.71
C VAL A 247 34.86 -2.88 -3.53
N VAL A 248 33.93 -3.80 -3.25
CA VAL A 248 33.26 -3.93 -1.95
C VAL A 248 34.04 -4.92 -1.08
N TYR A 249 34.51 -4.49 0.09
CA TYR A 249 35.37 -5.28 0.97
C TYR A 249 34.57 -5.84 2.18
N GLU A 250 34.69 -7.14 2.44
CA GLU A 250 34.02 -8.02 3.46
C GLU A 250 32.49 -8.17 3.41
N ASP A 251 31.69 -7.10 3.45
CA ASP A 251 30.20 -7.19 3.56
C ASP A 251 29.44 -6.44 2.46
N ALA A 252 28.17 -6.82 2.22
CA ALA A 252 27.29 -6.18 1.24
C ALA A 252 27.02 -4.70 1.59
N VAL A 253 26.91 -3.83 0.57
CA VAL A 253 26.44 -2.46 0.79
C VAL A 253 24.92 -2.42 1.03
N GLY A 254 24.41 -1.31 1.58
CA GLY A 254 22.98 -1.16 1.90
C GLY A 254 22.09 -1.23 0.68
N TYR A 255 22.35 -0.38 -0.30
CA TYR A 255 21.72 -0.47 -1.61
C TYR A 255 22.57 0.19 -2.69
N ILE A 256 22.48 -0.36 -3.90
CA ILE A 256 22.93 0.31 -5.13
C ILE A 256 21.77 0.27 -6.11
N GLU A 257 21.23 1.44 -6.46
CA GLU A 257 20.02 1.51 -7.28
C GLU A 257 20.09 2.50 -8.43
N ASN A 258 19.32 2.21 -9.50
CA ASN A 258 19.11 3.11 -10.62
C ASN A 258 20.42 3.61 -11.23
N VAL A 259 21.24 2.69 -11.74
CA VAL A 259 22.56 3.02 -12.26
C VAL A 259 22.67 2.67 -13.74
N VAL A 260 23.32 3.52 -14.54
CA VAL A 260 23.63 3.22 -15.94
C VAL A 260 25.10 3.50 -16.25
N VAL A 261 25.83 2.46 -16.63
CA VAL A 261 27.25 2.53 -17.05
C VAL A 261 27.39 2.23 -18.54
N THR A 262 27.91 3.20 -19.31
CA THR A 262 28.08 3.12 -20.77
C THR A 262 29.53 3.35 -21.24
N GLY A 263 30.46 3.53 -20.31
CA GLY A 263 31.89 3.74 -20.59
C GLY A 263 32.72 2.44 -20.64
N THR A 264 33.94 2.53 -21.16
CA THR A 264 34.87 1.41 -21.34
C THR A 264 35.68 1.13 -20.08
N LEU A 265 35.77 -0.13 -19.67
CA LEU A 265 36.52 -0.55 -18.47
C LEU A 265 37.60 -1.55 -18.87
N GLU A 266 38.86 -1.27 -18.56
CA GLU A 266 40.00 -2.08 -18.98
C GLU A 266 40.92 -2.45 -17.81
N TYR A 267 41.20 -3.75 -17.68
CA TYR A 267 42.10 -4.31 -16.69
C TYR A 267 43.00 -5.36 -17.34
N LYS A 268 44.33 -5.28 -17.19
CA LYS A 268 45.30 -6.24 -17.78
C LYS A 268 45.15 -6.43 -19.29
N THR A 269 44.70 -5.41 -20.02
CA THR A 269 44.31 -5.49 -21.45
C THR A 269 43.07 -6.34 -21.74
N GLU A 270 42.30 -6.68 -20.71
CA GLU A 270 41.00 -7.38 -20.73
C GLU A 270 39.87 -6.44 -20.25
N ALA A 271 38.60 -6.84 -20.42
CA ALA A 271 37.45 -6.04 -19.99
C ALA A 271 37.31 -6.04 -18.45
N GLY A 272 37.02 -4.88 -17.87
CA GLY A 272 36.75 -4.71 -16.43
C GLY A 272 35.36 -5.20 -16.00
N TYR A 273 35.05 -5.10 -14.71
CA TYR A 273 33.77 -5.53 -14.13
C TYR A 273 32.75 -4.38 -14.13
N GLY A 274 31.46 -4.68 -14.00
CA GLY A 274 30.45 -3.62 -13.79
C GLY A 274 30.46 -3.02 -12.41
N ILE A 275 30.26 -3.89 -11.43
CA ILE A 275 30.42 -3.63 -10.01
C ILE A 275 31.20 -4.81 -9.45
N THR A 276 32.42 -4.57 -8.95
CA THR A 276 33.27 -5.65 -8.46
C THR A 276 32.98 -5.95 -6.99
N THR A 277 32.75 -7.22 -6.66
CA THR A 277 32.72 -7.72 -5.28
C THR A 277 34.03 -8.43 -4.93
N SER A 278 34.44 -8.44 -3.65
CA SER A 278 35.72 -9.02 -3.24
C SER A 278 35.81 -10.52 -3.57
N PRO A 279 36.94 -11.04 -4.13
CA PRO A 279 37.11 -12.46 -4.45
C PRO A 279 37.15 -13.41 -3.24
N LYS A 280 37.15 -12.86 -2.02
CA LYS A 280 37.40 -13.59 -0.77
C LYS A 280 36.13 -14.17 -0.13
N TYR A 281 34.95 -13.76 -0.60
CA TYR A 281 33.63 -14.15 -0.11
C TYR A 281 32.76 -14.55 -1.32
N ASP A 282 31.70 -15.34 -1.11
CA ASP A 282 30.81 -15.70 -2.22
C ASP A 282 30.23 -14.41 -2.84
N GLY A 283 30.41 -14.22 -4.14
CA GLY A 283 29.99 -12.99 -4.82
C GLY A 283 28.47 -12.80 -4.88
N ASN A 284 27.68 -13.80 -4.46
CA ASN A 284 26.23 -13.81 -4.57
C ASN A 284 25.55 -13.14 -3.37
N GLY A 285 26.12 -13.20 -2.17
CA GLY A 285 25.60 -12.52 -0.99
C GLY A 285 25.69 -10.98 -1.08
N MET A 286 26.79 -10.48 -1.66
CA MET A 286 27.06 -9.03 -1.79
C MET A 286 26.22 -8.33 -2.86
N ALA A 287 25.65 -9.10 -3.79
CA ALA A 287 24.87 -8.65 -4.95
C ALA A 287 23.41 -8.31 -4.65
N LYS A 288 22.85 -8.87 -3.57
CA LYS A 288 21.40 -8.83 -3.27
C LYS A 288 20.86 -7.41 -3.05
N SER A 289 21.73 -6.48 -2.68
CA SER A 289 21.40 -5.08 -2.45
C SER A 289 21.38 -4.23 -3.73
N PHE A 290 21.62 -4.81 -4.91
CA PHE A 290 21.72 -4.06 -6.17
C PHE A 290 20.42 -4.21 -6.96
N SER A 291 19.75 -3.10 -7.24
CA SER A 291 18.51 -3.07 -8.03
C SER A 291 18.66 -2.10 -9.20
N ARG A 292 18.04 -2.39 -10.35
CA ARG A 292 18.02 -1.47 -11.52
C ARG A 292 19.41 -0.89 -11.90
N CYS A 293 20.47 -1.69 -11.75
CA CYS A 293 21.84 -1.31 -12.10
C CYS A 293 22.19 -1.91 -13.46
N TYR A 294 22.28 -1.08 -14.49
CA TYR A 294 22.48 -1.52 -15.87
C TYR A 294 23.84 -1.11 -16.40
N GLN A 295 24.44 -1.99 -17.18
CA GLN A 295 25.70 -1.70 -17.87
C GLN A 295 25.68 -2.22 -19.29
N LEU A 296 26.39 -1.53 -20.18
CA LEU A 296 26.66 -2.00 -21.52
C LEU A 296 27.47 -3.32 -21.51
N LYS A 297 26.90 -4.39 -22.08
CA LYS A 297 27.55 -5.72 -22.17
C LYS A 297 28.71 -5.76 -23.18
N GLU A 298 29.92 -6.17 -22.77
CA GLU A 298 31.10 -6.42 -23.62
C GLU A 298 31.52 -7.92 -23.64
N ASP A 299 32.14 -8.38 -24.74
CA ASP A 299 32.35 -9.81 -25.12
C ASP A 299 33.22 -10.67 -24.19
N ASN A 300 33.87 -10.08 -23.18
CA ASN A 300 34.80 -10.73 -22.25
C ASN A 300 34.61 -10.27 -20.77
N MET A 301 33.43 -9.74 -20.43
CA MET A 301 33.15 -9.34 -19.05
C MET A 301 33.03 -10.56 -18.13
N TYR A 302 33.67 -10.50 -16.97
CA TYR A 302 33.59 -11.56 -15.96
C TYR A 302 32.25 -11.52 -15.21
N THR A 303 31.58 -12.67 -15.06
CA THR A 303 30.21 -12.84 -14.55
C THR A 303 30.03 -12.73 -13.03
N ASN A 304 31.09 -12.41 -12.26
CA ASN A 304 31.02 -12.31 -10.80
C ASN A 304 30.70 -10.89 -10.28
N ALA A 305 30.01 -10.08 -11.09
CA ALA A 305 29.68 -8.70 -10.78
C ALA A 305 28.16 -8.50 -10.83
N ALA A 306 27.58 -7.97 -9.77
CA ALA A 306 26.16 -7.68 -9.72
C ALA A 306 25.83 -6.36 -10.45
N GLY A 307 24.66 -6.33 -11.08
CA GLY A 307 24.30 -5.42 -12.16
C GLY A 307 23.89 -6.21 -13.40
N TYR A 308 22.93 -5.70 -14.15
CA TYR A 308 22.38 -6.30 -15.36
C TYR A 308 23.22 -5.85 -16.57
N PRO A 309 24.16 -6.66 -17.08
CA PRO A 309 24.83 -6.37 -18.34
C PRO A 309 23.77 -6.48 -19.44
N LEU A 310 23.24 -5.34 -19.85
CA LEU A 310 22.23 -5.26 -20.88
C LEU A 310 22.92 -5.18 -22.24
N PRO A 311 22.46 -5.96 -23.22
CA PRO A 311 22.75 -5.67 -24.60
C PRO A 311 22.35 -4.21 -24.89
N ALA A 312 23.17 -3.55 -25.70
CA ALA A 312 22.98 -2.16 -26.07
C ALA A 312 21.54 -1.82 -26.56
N VAL A 313 20.81 -2.79 -27.14
CA VAL A 313 19.41 -2.63 -27.56
C VAL A 313 18.43 -2.49 -26.40
N VAL A 314 18.64 -3.26 -25.33
CA VAL A 314 17.76 -3.26 -24.16
C VAL A 314 18.03 -2.00 -23.35
N LEU A 315 19.30 -1.66 -23.17
CA LEU A 315 19.71 -0.46 -22.46
C LEU A 315 19.22 0.82 -23.15
N ALA A 316 19.13 0.83 -24.49
CA ALA A 316 18.61 1.96 -25.26
C ALA A 316 17.09 1.91 -25.50
N SER A 317 16.36 1.01 -24.84
CA SER A 317 14.89 0.95 -24.95
C SER A 317 14.22 1.83 -23.89
N ASP A 318 12.96 2.16 -24.12
CA ASP A 318 12.10 2.85 -23.13
C ASP A 318 11.69 1.95 -21.95
N LYS A 319 12.04 0.66 -22.00
CA LYS A 319 11.66 -0.37 -21.02
C LYS A 319 12.62 -0.51 -19.83
N VAL A 320 13.72 0.24 -19.80
CA VAL A 320 14.64 0.23 -18.66
C VAL A 320 13.97 0.91 -17.47
N ALA A 321 13.70 0.13 -16.42
CA ALA A 321 13.10 0.62 -15.18
C ALA A 321 14.15 1.42 -14.39
N LEU A 322 13.94 2.73 -14.29
CA LEU A 322 14.76 3.72 -13.61
C LEU A 322 13.83 4.74 -12.95
N SER A 323 14.32 5.46 -11.95
CA SER A 323 13.57 6.53 -11.27
C SER A 323 13.17 7.68 -12.21
N ASP A 324 12.32 8.57 -11.73
CA ASP A 324 11.88 9.80 -12.41
C ASP A 324 13.00 10.82 -12.66
N LYS A 325 14.16 10.66 -12.00
CA LYS A 325 15.36 11.47 -12.24
C LYS A 325 16.07 11.13 -13.55
N TRP A 326 15.59 10.14 -14.31
CA TRP A 326 16.16 9.72 -15.60
C TRP A 326 15.33 10.17 -16.79
N HIS A 327 16.00 10.75 -17.79
CA HIS A 327 15.45 10.97 -19.12
C HIS A 327 15.60 9.70 -19.97
N LYS A 328 14.51 9.27 -20.62
CA LYS A 328 14.43 8.03 -21.43
C LYS A 328 13.82 8.32 -22.80
N GLU A 329 14.48 7.84 -23.85
CA GLU A 329 13.99 7.90 -25.23
C GLU A 329 14.36 6.62 -25.98
N ASN A 330 13.41 6.01 -26.69
CA ASN A 330 13.61 4.76 -27.41
C ASN A 330 14.66 4.93 -28.54
N GLY A 331 15.76 4.19 -28.45
CA GLY A 331 16.91 4.28 -29.34
C GLY A 331 18.10 5.07 -28.78
N ILE A 332 18.01 5.61 -27.56
CA ILE A 332 19.07 6.35 -26.87
C ILE A 332 19.28 5.73 -25.47
N TYR A 333 20.52 5.66 -24.98
CA TYR A 333 20.76 5.21 -23.60
C TYR A 333 20.17 6.23 -22.61
N PRO A 334 19.55 5.79 -21.51
CA PRO A 334 19.06 6.67 -20.45
C PRO A 334 20.17 7.57 -19.91
N THR A 335 19.81 8.81 -19.59
CA THR A 335 20.70 9.81 -18.99
C THR A 335 20.00 10.47 -17.81
N LEU A 336 20.74 10.87 -16.77
CA LEU A 336 20.15 11.62 -15.67
C LEU A 336 19.66 12.99 -16.14
N SER A 337 18.50 13.42 -15.63
CA SER A 337 17.88 14.71 -15.95
C SER A 337 18.72 15.93 -15.53
N ILE A 338 19.69 15.75 -14.62
CA ILE A 338 20.68 16.77 -14.26
C ILE A 338 21.73 17.04 -15.37
N VAL A 339 21.81 16.18 -16.39
CA VAL A 339 22.74 16.36 -17.52
C VAL A 339 22.11 17.28 -18.56
N SER A 340 22.66 18.49 -18.71
CA SER A 340 22.13 19.49 -19.65
C SER A 340 22.20 19.06 -21.13
N GLU A 341 21.25 19.54 -21.94
CA GLU A 341 21.18 19.31 -23.40
C GLU A 341 22.48 19.66 -24.15
N SER A 342 23.21 20.67 -23.67
CA SER A 342 24.47 21.12 -24.28
C SER A 342 25.62 20.09 -24.24
N LEU A 343 25.48 19.04 -23.43
CA LEU A 343 26.47 17.95 -23.31
C LEU A 343 26.13 16.72 -24.17
N TYR A 344 24.98 16.70 -24.86
CA TYR A 344 24.54 15.56 -25.70
C TYR A 344 25.32 15.40 -27.01
N ASP A 345 25.87 16.48 -27.56
CA ASP A 345 26.60 16.45 -28.83
C ASP A 345 27.93 15.65 -28.76
N ASP A 346 28.46 15.46 -27.55
CA ASP A 346 29.71 14.75 -27.28
C ASP A 346 29.52 13.22 -27.09
N ILE A 347 28.28 12.74 -26.91
CA ILE A 347 27.97 11.30 -26.72
C ILE A 347 27.49 10.58 -28.00
N LYS A 348 27.34 11.31 -29.11
CA LYS A 348 26.73 10.83 -30.37
C LYS A 348 27.47 9.69 -31.08
N ASP A 349 28.78 9.56 -30.87
CA ASP A 349 29.59 8.47 -31.43
C ASP A 349 29.38 7.13 -30.67
N ARG A 350 28.56 7.13 -29.61
CA ARG A 350 28.28 5.98 -28.73
C ARG A 350 26.81 5.54 -28.73
N ILE A 351 25.98 6.05 -29.65
CA ILE A 351 24.53 5.75 -29.74
C ILE A 351 24.25 4.37 -30.39
N TYR A 352 23.36 3.57 -29.79
CA TYR A 352 22.90 2.29 -30.35
C TYR A 352 21.88 2.48 -31.50
N ILE A 353 22.22 2.06 -32.72
CA ILE A 353 21.31 2.02 -33.87
C ILE A 353 20.42 0.77 -33.79
N GLN A 354 19.11 0.97 -33.64
CA GLN A 354 18.04 -0.04 -33.70
C GLN A 354 17.94 -0.68 -35.10
N ALA A 355 18.88 -1.55 -35.45
CA ALA A 355 18.95 -2.27 -36.74
C ALA A 355 18.70 -3.79 -36.61
N VAL A 356 18.48 -4.32 -35.40
CA VAL A 356 18.19 -5.74 -35.15
C VAL A 356 16.89 -5.86 -34.39
N ARG A 357 15.83 -6.33 -35.06
CA ARG A 357 14.61 -6.75 -34.36
C ARG A 357 14.87 -8.11 -33.69
N ASN A 358 14.35 -8.30 -32.49
CA ASN A 358 14.21 -9.61 -31.83
C ASN A 358 15.49 -10.41 -31.55
N LEU A 359 16.64 -9.76 -31.35
CA LEU A 359 17.77 -10.42 -30.69
C LEU A 359 18.00 -9.82 -29.31
N LEU A 360 17.50 -10.53 -28.29
CA LEU A 360 17.63 -10.15 -26.88
C LEU A 360 18.88 -10.75 -26.21
N VAL A 361 19.71 -11.50 -26.92
CA VAL A 361 20.78 -12.30 -26.30
C VAL A 361 22.01 -12.43 -27.21
N ASP A 362 23.18 -12.23 -26.60
CA ASP A 362 24.52 -12.60 -27.05
C ASP A 362 24.76 -14.11 -27.02
N LYS A 363 23.78 -14.88 -26.52
CA LYS A 363 23.74 -16.34 -26.53
C LYS A 363 22.61 -16.79 -27.46
N VAL A 364 22.92 -17.46 -28.57
CA VAL A 364 21.92 -17.92 -29.54
C VAL A 364 21.79 -19.44 -29.50
N SER A 365 20.57 -19.93 -29.28
CA SER A 365 20.22 -21.36 -29.26
C SER A 365 19.10 -21.71 -30.25
N ALA A 366 18.56 -20.73 -31.00
CA ALA A 366 17.49 -20.87 -31.98
C ALA A 366 17.58 -19.84 -33.14
N ASP A 367 16.82 -20.07 -34.23
CA ASP A 367 16.69 -19.17 -35.39
C ASP A 367 16.07 -17.80 -35.04
N PHE A 368 16.43 -16.74 -35.78
CA PHE A 368 15.94 -15.37 -35.56
C PHE A 368 15.86 -14.52 -36.85
N SER A 369 15.67 -13.20 -36.77
CA SER A 369 15.66 -12.30 -37.93
C SER A 369 16.40 -10.98 -37.66
N VAL A 370 16.88 -10.32 -38.72
CA VAL A 370 17.59 -9.03 -38.71
C VAL A 370 16.89 -8.02 -39.64
N ALA A 371 17.03 -6.72 -39.39
CA ALA A 371 16.34 -5.71 -40.21
C ALA A 371 17.04 -5.49 -41.56
N THR A 372 16.27 -5.18 -42.61
CA THR A 372 16.82 -4.97 -43.96
C THR A 372 16.99 -3.49 -44.33
N GLN A 373 16.46 -2.56 -43.52
CA GLN A 373 16.53 -1.10 -43.75
C GLN A 373 16.60 -0.29 -42.43
N TYR A 374 17.32 0.85 -42.42
CA TYR A 374 17.35 1.84 -41.32
C TYR A 374 17.23 3.26 -41.88
N LYS A 375 16.24 4.04 -41.42
CA LYS A 375 15.92 5.39 -41.91
C LYS A 375 15.94 5.51 -43.45
N GLY A 376 15.36 4.53 -44.15
CA GLY A 376 15.27 4.48 -45.61
C GLY A 376 16.54 4.01 -46.34
N GLN A 377 17.63 3.70 -45.64
CA GLN A 377 18.86 3.14 -46.21
C GLN A 377 18.90 1.62 -46.05
N LYS A 378 19.35 0.90 -47.08
CA LYS A 378 19.45 -0.57 -47.06
C LYS A 378 20.58 -1.02 -46.13
N ILE A 379 20.30 -2.01 -45.28
CA ILE A 379 21.26 -2.62 -44.37
C ILE A 379 21.89 -3.83 -45.06
N LYS A 380 23.22 -3.94 -45.00
CA LYS A 380 23.93 -5.15 -45.43
C LYS A 380 24.31 -6.00 -44.22
N TRP A 381 24.05 -7.30 -44.30
CA TRP A 381 24.35 -8.26 -43.25
C TRP A 381 25.32 -9.34 -43.73
N THR A 382 26.36 -9.62 -42.95
CA THR A 382 27.29 -10.72 -43.21
C THR A 382 27.51 -11.55 -41.96
N SER A 383 27.78 -12.85 -42.10
CA SER A 383 28.15 -13.73 -40.99
C SER A 383 29.59 -14.22 -41.17
N SER A 384 30.30 -14.40 -40.06
CA SER A 384 31.67 -14.92 -40.03
C SER A 384 31.75 -16.45 -40.12
N SER A 385 30.59 -17.15 -40.09
CA SER A 385 30.54 -18.62 -40.10
C SER A 385 29.22 -19.15 -40.68
N ASP A 386 29.26 -20.37 -41.23
CA ASP A 386 28.07 -21.11 -41.69
C ASP A 386 27.18 -21.63 -40.54
N ILE A 387 27.62 -21.50 -39.28
CA ILE A 387 26.84 -21.84 -38.08
C ILE A 387 25.63 -20.90 -37.92
N VAL A 388 25.77 -19.64 -38.34
CA VAL A 388 24.71 -18.62 -38.34
C VAL A 388 24.59 -18.09 -39.77
N LYS A 389 23.52 -18.45 -40.49
CA LYS A 389 23.31 -18.03 -41.89
C LYS A 389 22.26 -16.94 -41.99
N ILE A 390 22.53 -15.90 -42.77
CA ILE A 390 21.64 -14.75 -42.95
C ILE A 390 21.16 -14.66 -44.41
N ASP A 391 19.85 -14.59 -44.60
CA ASP A 391 19.24 -14.23 -45.88
C ASP A 391 19.08 -12.70 -45.96
N GLU A 392 19.92 -12.04 -46.74
CA GLU A 392 19.91 -10.57 -46.88
C GLU A 392 18.61 -10.00 -47.48
N SER A 393 17.84 -10.81 -48.21
CA SER A 393 16.62 -10.36 -48.88
C SER A 393 15.42 -10.35 -47.94
N THR A 394 15.36 -11.32 -47.03
CA THR A 394 14.25 -11.49 -46.09
C THR A 394 14.60 -11.07 -44.66
N GLY A 395 15.89 -10.98 -44.34
CA GLY A 395 16.40 -10.76 -42.98
C GLY A 395 16.38 -12.01 -42.11
N LYS A 396 16.06 -13.20 -42.63
CA LYS A 396 15.98 -14.43 -41.82
C LYS A 396 17.37 -14.95 -41.44
N VAL A 397 17.54 -15.40 -40.19
CA VAL A 397 18.80 -15.96 -39.67
C VAL A 397 18.61 -17.36 -39.09
N THR A 398 19.43 -18.32 -39.53
CA THR A 398 19.36 -19.73 -39.09
C THR A 398 20.60 -20.13 -38.29
N VAL A 399 20.41 -20.78 -37.11
CA VAL A 399 21.46 -21.10 -36.12
C VAL A 399 21.59 -22.63 -35.93
N THR A 400 22.79 -23.19 -36.12
CA THR A 400 23.07 -24.63 -35.93
C THR A 400 23.72 -24.90 -34.57
N THR A 401 23.03 -25.61 -33.66
CA THR A 401 23.49 -25.84 -32.28
C THR A 401 24.23 -27.18 -32.05
N ASP A 402 24.01 -28.18 -32.90
CA ASP A 402 24.64 -29.51 -32.77
C ASP A 402 26.18 -29.45 -32.86
N LYS A 403 26.85 -29.74 -31.73
CA LYS A 403 28.32 -29.70 -31.54
C LYS A 403 28.97 -28.31 -31.75
N ALA A 404 28.18 -27.24 -31.66
CA ALA A 404 28.66 -25.85 -31.78
C ALA A 404 28.56 -25.06 -30.47
N TYR A 405 28.08 -25.66 -29.39
CA TYR A 405 28.01 -25.04 -28.05
C TYR A 405 29.34 -24.36 -27.66
N GLY A 406 29.24 -23.13 -27.17
CA GLY A 406 30.35 -22.28 -26.78
C GLY A 406 31.10 -21.63 -27.95
N LYS A 407 30.78 -21.92 -29.22
CA LYS A 407 31.42 -21.26 -30.36
C LYS A 407 30.91 -19.84 -30.53
N LYS A 408 31.84 -18.92 -30.79
CA LYS A 408 31.55 -17.53 -31.15
C LYS A 408 31.34 -17.42 -32.67
N VAL A 409 30.30 -16.73 -33.09
CA VAL A 409 29.99 -16.38 -34.49
C VAL A 409 29.69 -14.88 -34.53
N THR A 410 30.27 -14.17 -35.47
CA THR A 410 30.11 -12.72 -35.59
C THR A 410 29.22 -12.42 -36.78
N ILE A 411 28.16 -11.64 -36.57
CA ILE A 411 27.37 -11.06 -37.66
C ILE A 411 27.67 -9.56 -37.73
N THR A 412 27.77 -9.02 -38.94
CA THR A 412 28.12 -7.62 -39.17
C THR A 412 26.96 -6.92 -39.87
N CYS A 413 26.54 -5.78 -39.33
CA CYS A 413 25.59 -4.89 -39.95
C CYS A 413 26.32 -3.67 -40.51
N THR A 414 25.95 -3.23 -41.72
CA THR A 414 26.51 -2.04 -42.34
C THR A 414 25.40 -1.14 -42.87
N VAL A 415 25.42 0.14 -42.47
CA VAL A 415 24.53 1.20 -42.96
C VAL A 415 25.38 2.39 -43.41
N GLY A 416 25.44 2.64 -44.71
CA GLY A 416 26.34 3.65 -45.28
C GLY A 416 27.82 3.33 -44.99
N ASN A 417 28.53 4.26 -44.34
CA ASN A 417 29.95 4.10 -43.95
C ASN A 417 30.13 3.58 -42.51
N VAL A 418 29.04 3.32 -41.80
CA VAL A 418 29.07 2.85 -40.42
C VAL A 418 28.80 1.35 -40.40
N SER A 419 29.71 0.60 -39.80
CA SER A 419 29.59 -0.85 -39.60
C SER A 419 29.60 -1.18 -38.12
N LYS A 420 28.82 -2.19 -37.73
CA LYS A 420 28.82 -2.74 -36.38
C LYS A 420 28.87 -4.26 -36.43
N GLU A 421 29.81 -4.82 -35.69
CA GLU A 421 29.93 -6.27 -35.48
C GLU A 421 29.17 -6.69 -34.23
N ILE A 422 28.55 -7.87 -34.28
CA ILE A 422 27.77 -8.46 -33.19
C ILE A 422 28.28 -9.89 -33.03
N SER A 423 28.96 -10.15 -31.92
CA SER A 423 29.41 -11.49 -31.55
C SER A 423 28.25 -12.26 -30.89
N LEU A 424 28.06 -13.49 -31.32
CA LEU A 424 27.05 -14.43 -30.84
C LEU A 424 27.76 -15.65 -30.30
N VAL A 425 27.44 -16.08 -29.08
CA VAL A 425 27.92 -17.34 -28.48
C VAL A 425 26.81 -18.38 -28.62
N VAL A 426 27.13 -19.57 -29.11
CA VAL A 426 26.12 -20.64 -29.18
C VAL A 426 25.91 -21.22 -27.78
N GLY A 427 24.67 -21.24 -27.27
CA GLY A 427 24.33 -21.51 -25.87
C GLY A 427 23.98 -22.96 -25.46
N GLU A 428 24.11 -23.26 -24.15
CA GLU A 428 23.50 -24.42 -23.46
C GLU A 428 22.02 -24.10 -23.22
N LYS A 429 21.17 -25.11 -23.34
CA LYS A 429 19.72 -24.98 -23.36
C LYS A 429 19.15 -24.79 -21.93
N ASP A 430 18.41 -23.72 -21.67
CA ASP A 430 17.78 -23.49 -20.34
C ASP A 430 16.66 -24.52 -20.04
N ASN A 431 16.17 -24.57 -18.79
CA ASN A 431 14.94 -25.32 -18.49
C ASN A 431 13.79 -24.78 -19.34
N ILE A 432 12.98 -25.68 -19.86
CA ILE A 432 11.84 -25.31 -20.68
C ILE A 432 10.86 -24.44 -19.87
N CYS A 433 10.29 -23.41 -20.49
CA CYS A 433 9.23 -22.59 -19.89
C CYS A 433 8.27 -22.08 -20.99
N PHE A 434 7.14 -21.48 -20.59
CA PHE A 434 6.28 -20.74 -21.53
C PHE A 434 6.78 -19.30 -21.71
N ASN A 435 6.48 -18.71 -22.87
CA ASN A 435 6.83 -17.35 -23.26
C ASN A 435 6.01 -16.23 -22.57
N SER A 436 5.02 -16.56 -21.76
CA SER A 436 4.14 -15.58 -21.11
C SER A 436 3.66 -16.05 -19.74
N GLN A 437 3.47 -15.10 -18.83
CA GLN A 437 2.77 -15.27 -17.54
C GLN A 437 1.32 -14.78 -17.61
N TYR A 438 0.81 -14.40 -18.78
CA TYR A 438 -0.62 -14.20 -19.04
C TYR A 438 -1.02 -14.97 -20.29
N ILE A 439 -2.23 -15.51 -20.33
CA ILE A 439 -2.70 -16.24 -21.52
C ILE A 439 -4.19 -16.06 -21.76
N CYS A 440 -4.54 -15.69 -23.00
CA CYS A 440 -5.92 -15.60 -23.47
C CYS A 440 -6.09 -16.18 -24.89
N PRO A 441 -7.34 -16.46 -25.33
CA PRO A 441 -7.60 -16.84 -26.72
C PRO A 441 -6.99 -15.87 -27.73
N GLY A 442 -6.37 -16.42 -28.77
CA GLY A 442 -5.65 -15.66 -29.80
C GLY A 442 -4.15 -15.51 -29.55
N GLN A 443 -3.64 -15.90 -28.38
CA GLN A 443 -2.22 -15.84 -28.07
C GLN A 443 -1.49 -17.17 -28.36
N GLU A 444 -0.23 -17.06 -28.78
CA GLU A 444 0.66 -18.20 -29.00
C GLU A 444 1.39 -18.56 -27.70
N LEU A 445 1.13 -19.76 -27.18
CA LEU A 445 1.98 -20.40 -26.19
C LEU A 445 3.18 -21.01 -26.88
N LYS A 446 4.37 -20.57 -26.50
CA LYS A 446 5.62 -21.09 -27.05
C LYS A 446 6.48 -21.66 -25.94
N VAL A 447 6.94 -22.90 -26.13
CA VAL A 447 7.96 -23.50 -25.28
C VAL A 447 9.31 -22.88 -25.62
N LEU A 448 9.84 -22.15 -24.66
CA LEU A 448 11.19 -21.60 -24.73
C LEU A 448 12.18 -22.64 -24.25
N ASN A 449 13.42 -22.50 -24.72
CA ASN A 449 14.57 -23.26 -24.21
C ASN A 449 14.45 -24.78 -24.40
N ALA A 450 13.72 -25.24 -25.42
CA ALA A 450 13.71 -26.64 -25.88
C ALA A 450 14.88 -26.93 -26.87
N ASP A 451 15.20 -28.21 -27.14
CA ASP A 451 16.37 -28.56 -27.98
C ASP A 451 15.95 -28.42 -29.43
N SER A 452 16.89 -28.09 -30.31
CA SER A 452 16.61 -28.13 -31.74
C SER A 452 16.20 -29.55 -32.15
N GLY A 453 15.05 -29.69 -32.79
CA GLY A 453 14.48 -31.01 -33.14
C GLY A 453 13.75 -31.71 -31.99
N SER A 454 13.50 -31.02 -30.86
CA SER A 454 12.60 -31.52 -29.82
C SER A 454 11.22 -31.87 -30.37
N ILE A 455 10.64 -32.93 -29.82
CA ILE A 455 9.25 -33.31 -30.05
C ILE A 455 8.41 -32.80 -28.87
N TYR A 456 7.30 -32.15 -29.19
CA TYR A 456 6.38 -31.58 -28.21
C TYR A 456 5.07 -32.36 -28.26
N ASN A 457 4.70 -32.96 -27.13
CA ASN A 457 3.46 -33.69 -26.97
C ASN A 457 2.51 -32.84 -26.13
N TRP A 458 1.58 -32.18 -26.81
CA TRP A 458 0.59 -31.31 -26.17
C TRP A 458 -0.63 -32.13 -25.72
N LYS A 459 -1.11 -31.84 -24.52
CA LYS A 459 -2.34 -32.42 -23.97
C LYS A 459 -3.18 -31.29 -23.39
N ILE A 460 -4.35 -31.06 -23.97
CA ILE A 460 -5.30 -30.06 -23.52
C ILE A 460 -6.44 -30.77 -22.81
N VAL A 461 -6.65 -30.46 -21.53
CA VAL A 461 -7.69 -31.07 -20.69
C VAL A 461 -8.68 -30.00 -20.29
N ASN A 462 -9.82 -29.95 -20.98
CA ASN A 462 -10.87 -29.00 -20.70
C ASN A 462 -11.68 -29.45 -19.48
N LYS A 463 -11.58 -28.72 -18.37
CA LYS A 463 -12.24 -29.05 -17.09
C LYS A 463 -13.74 -28.79 -17.15
N LYS A 464 -14.18 -27.80 -17.93
CA LYS A 464 -15.60 -27.53 -18.19
C LYS A 464 -16.31 -28.66 -18.93
N THR A 465 -15.70 -29.31 -19.92
CA THR A 465 -16.33 -30.36 -20.74
C THR A 465 -15.88 -31.78 -20.36
N GLY A 466 -14.72 -31.94 -19.73
CA GLY A 466 -14.06 -33.22 -19.47
C GLY A 466 -13.37 -33.82 -20.70
N LYS A 467 -13.38 -33.12 -21.84
CA LYS A 467 -12.73 -33.58 -23.07
C LYS A 467 -11.22 -33.39 -22.98
N THR A 468 -10.48 -34.31 -23.59
CA THR A 468 -9.02 -34.21 -23.75
C THR A 468 -8.69 -34.21 -25.24
N LYS A 469 -7.85 -33.27 -25.66
CA LYS A 469 -7.27 -33.19 -27.01
C LYS A 469 -5.77 -33.42 -26.87
N ASN A 470 -5.21 -34.33 -27.66
CA ASN A 470 -3.77 -34.57 -27.71
C ASN A 470 -3.24 -34.17 -29.09
N ILE A 471 -2.07 -33.54 -29.12
CA ILE A 471 -1.30 -33.27 -30.33
C ILE A 471 0.06 -33.88 -30.08
N THR A 472 0.39 -34.94 -30.83
CA THR A 472 1.67 -35.65 -30.72
C THR A 472 2.56 -35.30 -31.88
N ASP A 473 3.86 -35.56 -31.71
CA ASP A 473 4.85 -35.41 -32.78
C ASP A 473 4.94 -33.98 -33.34
N ASP A 474 4.54 -32.96 -32.54
CA ASP A 474 4.72 -31.56 -32.92
C ASP A 474 6.21 -31.22 -32.87
N THR A 475 6.68 -30.51 -33.89
CA THR A 475 8.06 -30.05 -34.02
C THR A 475 8.17 -28.52 -33.95
N THR A 476 7.06 -27.81 -33.76
CA THR A 476 7.02 -26.35 -33.73
C THR A 476 7.28 -25.80 -32.33
N GLY A 477 6.85 -26.52 -31.28
CA GLY A 477 6.97 -26.05 -29.90
C GLY A 477 6.03 -24.89 -29.60
N THR A 478 5.00 -24.71 -30.42
CA THR A 478 4.03 -23.62 -30.33
C THR A 478 2.60 -24.16 -30.33
N TYR A 479 1.72 -23.54 -29.54
CA TYR A 479 0.30 -23.82 -29.49
C TYR A 479 -0.51 -22.51 -29.51
N MET A 480 -1.36 -22.33 -30.51
CA MET A 480 -2.30 -21.21 -30.54
C MET A 480 -3.48 -21.49 -29.62
N VAL A 481 -3.63 -20.67 -28.58
CA VAL A 481 -4.77 -20.76 -27.66
C VAL A 481 -6.02 -20.24 -28.34
N THR A 482 -7.12 -20.98 -28.21
CA THR A 482 -8.41 -20.69 -28.84
C THR A 482 -9.53 -20.58 -27.80
N GLU A 483 -10.68 -20.07 -28.21
CA GLU A 483 -11.89 -20.01 -27.37
C GLU A 483 -12.31 -21.39 -26.83
N ASP A 484 -12.07 -22.46 -27.60
CA ASP A 484 -12.37 -23.85 -27.18
C ASP A 484 -11.45 -24.32 -26.05
N ASP A 485 -10.33 -23.64 -25.83
CA ASP A 485 -9.35 -23.96 -24.77
C ASP A 485 -9.69 -23.29 -23.43
N LEU A 486 -10.68 -22.38 -23.37
CA LEU A 486 -11.13 -21.80 -22.11
C LEU A 486 -11.56 -22.90 -21.10
N GLU A 487 -11.12 -22.70 -19.86
CA GLU A 487 -11.24 -23.62 -18.72
C GLU A 487 -10.46 -24.93 -18.89
N SER A 488 -9.29 -24.87 -19.52
CA SER A 488 -8.45 -26.04 -19.79
C SER A 488 -7.05 -25.92 -19.19
N PHE A 489 -6.52 -27.05 -18.72
CA PHE A 489 -5.07 -27.19 -18.63
C PHE A 489 -4.50 -27.45 -20.02
N ILE A 490 -3.45 -26.74 -20.37
CA ILE A 490 -2.59 -27.03 -21.52
C ILE A 490 -1.28 -27.55 -20.97
N TYR A 491 -1.06 -28.85 -21.14
CA TYR A 491 0.21 -29.51 -20.84
C TYR A 491 1.04 -29.62 -22.12
N VAL A 492 2.36 -29.53 -21.98
CA VAL A 492 3.30 -29.92 -23.02
C VAL A 492 4.41 -30.74 -22.40
N THR A 493 4.61 -31.95 -22.92
CA THR A 493 5.74 -32.80 -22.58
C THR A 493 6.77 -32.72 -23.71
N VAL A 494 7.98 -32.28 -23.38
CA VAL A 494 9.09 -32.17 -24.33
C VAL A 494 9.92 -33.44 -24.29
N ASN A 495 10.12 -34.09 -25.44
CA ASN A 495 10.91 -35.32 -25.59
C ASN A 495 10.52 -36.46 -24.62
N ASP A 496 9.26 -36.49 -24.18
CA ASP A 496 8.73 -37.43 -23.17
C ASP A 496 9.43 -37.37 -21.79
N THR A 497 10.13 -36.26 -21.48
CA THR A 497 10.84 -36.07 -20.20
C THR A 497 10.26 -34.95 -19.35
N ASP A 498 10.24 -33.74 -19.89
CA ASP A 498 9.97 -32.51 -19.13
C ASP A 498 8.55 -32.02 -19.44
N THR A 499 7.73 -31.77 -18.41
CA THR A 499 6.33 -31.34 -18.59
C THR A 499 6.11 -29.95 -18.02
N LEU A 500 5.57 -29.07 -18.85
CA LEU A 500 5.03 -27.77 -18.45
C LEU A 500 3.51 -27.81 -18.48
N TYR A 501 2.87 -26.95 -17.69
CA TYR A 501 1.44 -26.73 -17.77
C TYR A 501 1.05 -25.30 -17.43
N ILE A 502 -0.07 -24.87 -18.02
CA ILE A 502 -0.75 -23.61 -17.73
C ILE A 502 -2.25 -23.87 -17.76
N TYR A 503 -3.01 -23.18 -16.93
CA TYR A 503 -4.47 -23.16 -16.96
C TYR A 503 -4.95 -21.91 -17.69
N VAL A 504 -5.82 -22.09 -18.68
CA VAL A 504 -6.45 -21.00 -19.43
C VAL A 504 -7.87 -20.84 -18.92
N SER A 505 -8.23 -19.63 -18.49
CA SER A 505 -9.54 -19.29 -17.95
C SER A 505 -9.89 -17.85 -18.31
N THR A 506 -11.17 -17.51 -18.23
CA THR A 506 -11.60 -16.09 -18.26
C THR A 506 -11.18 -15.34 -16.99
N LEU A 507 -10.97 -16.05 -15.88
CA LEU A 507 -10.44 -15.51 -14.63
C LEU A 507 -8.91 -15.64 -14.55
N PRO A 508 -8.20 -14.70 -13.90
CA PRO A 508 -6.78 -14.87 -13.59
C PRO A 508 -6.52 -16.12 -12.73
N VAL A 509 -5.30 -16.64 -12.75
CA VAL A 509 -4.96 -17.94 -12.17
C VAL A 509 -3.86 -17.81 -11.12
N VAL A 510 -4.13 -18.29 -9.91
CA VAL A 510 -3.16 -18.36 -8.81
C VAL A 510 -2.66 -19.80 -8.68
N TYR A 511 -1.36 -20.00 -8.85
CA TYR A 511 -0.69 -21.27 -8.59
C TYR A 511 -0.10 -21.24 -7.17
N VAL A 512 -0.46 -22.22 -6.35
CA VAL A 512 0.12 -22.43 -5.02
C VAL A 512 0.78 -23.81 -4.99
N THR A 513 2.02 -23.86 -4.52
CA THR A 513 2.72 -25.13 -4.24
C THR A 513 3.09 -25.22 -2.77
N SER A 514 2.75 -26.33 -2.13
CA SER A 514 3.05 -26.63 -0.72
C SER A 514 3.46 -28.09 -0.55
N ASP A 515 4.25 -28.37 0.49
CA ASP A 515 4.57 -29.75 0.91
C ASP A 515 3.37 -30.47 1.55
N LYS A 516 2.27 -29.76 1.82
CA LYS A 516 1.01 -30.31 2.30
C LYS A 516 0.05 -30.56 1.14
N GLU A 517 -0.69 -31.66 1.25
CA GLU A 517 -1.89 -31.87 0.44
C GLU A 517 -2.93 -30.80 0.74
N PHE A 518 -3.75 -30.46 -0.26
CA PHE A 518 -4.79 -29.43 -0.13
C PHE A 518 -5.66 -29.62 1.11
N SER A 519 -6.13 -30.85 1.38
CA SER A 519 -6.98 -31.19 2.53
C SER A 519 -6.29 -31.11 3.90
N ASP A 520 -4.96 -31.12 3.90
CA ASP A 520 -4.12 -31.35 5.08
C ASP A 520 -3.44 -30.06 5.58
N VAL A 521 -3.67 -28.93 4.90
CA VAL A 521 -3.18 -27.62 5.34
C VAL A 521 -3.75 -27.27 6.73
N PRO A 522 -2.88 -27.03 7.73
CA PRO A 522 -3.31 -26.77 9.10
C PRO A 522 -3.72 -25.31 9.34
N ARG A 523 -4.19 -24.98 10.54
CA ARG A 523 -4.49 -23.59 10.98
C ARG A 523 -3.25 -22.78 11.42
N ARG A 524 -2.06 -23.36 11.29
CA ARG A 524 -0.77 -22.68 11.49
C ARG A 524 -0.09 -22.51 10.14
N TYR A 525 0.76 -21.50 10.01
CA TYR A 525 1.49 -21.24 8.77
C TYR A 525 2.40 -22.42 8.41
N VAL A 526 2.35 -22.82 7.14
CA VAL A 526 3.28 -23.73 6.48
C VAL A 526 3.88 -23.01 5.27
N ASN A 527 5.09 -23.39 4.88
CA ASN A 527 5.78 -22.75 3.77
C ASN A 527 5.23 -23.27 2.42
N GLY A 528 5.32 -22.43 1.40
CA GLY A 528 4.94 -22.72 0.04
C GLY A 528 5.48 -21.68 -0.94
N THR A 529 5.07 -21.79 -2.19
CA THR A 529 5.33 -20.79 -3.24
C THR A 529 4.02 -20.39 -3.89
N ILE A 530 3.99 -19.17 -4.42
CA ILE A 530 2.88 -18.62 -5.18
C ILE A 530 3.40 -18.12 -6.53
N LYS A 531 2.58 -18.28 -7.56
CA LYS A 531 2.79 -17.67 -8.86
C LYS A 531 1.47 -17.17 -9.43
N LEU A 532 1.45 -15.94 -9.89
CA LEU A 532 0.28 -15.33 -10.53
C LEU A 532 0.32 -15.50 -12.04
N CYS A 533 -0.85 -15.56 -12.66
CA CYS A 533 -0.99 -15.63 -14.10
C CYS A 533 -2.26 -14.88 -14.56
N GLY A 534 -2.10 -13.94 -15.49
CA GLY A 534 -3.20 -13.13 -16.00
C GLY A 534 -4.06 -13.84 -17.04
N SER A 535 -5.31 -13.40 -17.21
CA SER A 535 -6.28 -13.93 -18.21
C SER A 535 -6.54 -13.00 -19.40
N SER A 536 -5.87 -11.85 -19.46
CA SER A 536 -6.05 -10.82 -20.50
C SER A 536 -4.75 -10.03 -20.72
N GLU A 537 -4.69 -9.23 -21.79
CA GLU A 537 -3.56 -8.33 -22.05
C GLU A 537 -3.43 -7.20 -21.03
N GLU A 538 -4.50 -6.87 -20.30
CA GLU A 538 -4.45 -5.89 -19.21
C GLU A 538 -3.44 -6.31 -18.14
N PHE A 539 -3.35 -7.62 -17.86
CA PHE A 539 -2.37 -8.12 -16.89
C PHE A 539 -0.92 -7.99 -17.36
N ALA A 540 -0.67 -7.63 -18.62
CA ALA A 540 0.68 -7.37 -19.12
C ALA A 540 1.28 -6.07 -18.57
N SER A 541 0.47 -5.17 -17.98
CA SER A 541 0.97 -3.98 -17.29
C SER A 541 1.35 -4.21 -15.83
N TYR A 542 0.95 -5.35 -15.23
CA TYR A 542 1.25 -5.68 -13.84
C TYR A 542 2.52 -6.54 -13.74
N ASP A 543 3.32 -6.31 -12.69
CA ASP A 543 4.41 -7.21 -12.32
C ASP A 543 3.83 -8.39 -11.53
N LEU A 544 3.45 -9.45 -12.25
CA LEU A 544 2.76 -10.61 -11.67
C LEU A 544 3.69 -11.35 -10.69
N TYR A 545 3.31 -11.33 -9.42
CA TYR A 545 4.11 -11.88 -8.33
C TYR A 545 4.41 -13.38 -8.49
N GLU A 546 5.68 -13.75 -8.32
CA GLU A 546 6.17 -15.13 -8.21
C GLU A 546 7.20 -15.16 -7.06
N GLY A 547 6.98 -15.99 -6.04
CA GLY A 547 7.84 -15.98 -4.86
C GLY A 547 7.48 -16.98 -3.78
N ASN A 548 8.24 -16.97 -2.69
CA ASN A 548 7.92 -17.77 -1.52
C ASN A 548 6.78 -17.12 -0.73
N MET A 549 6.04 -17.96 -0.02
CA MET A 549 4.96 -17.53 0.84
C MET A 549 4.74 -18.54 1.95
N GLN A 550 3.96 -18.14 2.95
CA GLN A 550 3.38 -19.04 3.91
C GLN A 550 1.86 -19.06 3.73
N LEU A 551 1.24 -20.21 3.96
CA LEU A 551 -0.20 -20.35 3.94
C LEU A 551 -0.71 -21.06 5.19
N LYS A 552 -1.93 -20.73 5.61
CA LYS A 552 -2.68 -21.47 6.63
C LYS A 552 -4.14 -21.54 6.26
N LYS A 553 -4.82 -22.59 6.71
CA LYS A 553 -6.28 -22.68 6.63
C LYS A 553 -6.91 -21.56 7.47
N ARG A 554 -7.86 -20.82 6.88
CA ARG A 554 -8.64 -19.79 7.58
C ARG A 554 -10.11 -20.19 7.70
N GLY A 555 -10.92 -19.26 8.20
CA GLY A 555 -12.37 -19.38 8.23
C GLY A 555 -12.87 -20.24 9.40
N ASN A 556 -14.11 -19.98 9.78
CA ASN A 556 -14.80 -20.73 10.81
C ASN A 556 -15.63 -21.85 10.18
N SER A 557 -16.86 -21.56 9.76
CA SER A 557 -17.77 -22.51 9.09
C SER A 557 -17.18 -23.05 7.78
N SER A 558 -16.69 -22.16 6.92
CA SER A 558 -16.11 -22.47 5.60
C SER A 558 -14.94 -23.46 5.66
N SER A 559 -14.19 -23.46 6.77
CA SER A 559 -13.03 -24.34 6.98
C SER A 559 -13.38 -25.82 7.21
N HIS A 560 -14.66 -26.12 7.42
CA HIS A 560 -15.16 -27.48 7.64
C HIS A 560 -15.64 -28.17 6.35
N TYR A 561 -15.71 -27.43 5.23
CA TYR A 561 -16.05 -27.97 3.93
C TYR A 561 -14.82 -28.61 3.26
N LYS A 562 -15.06 -29.43 2.22
CA LYS A 562 -13.94 -30.01 1.45
C LYS A 562 -13.20 -28.97 0.62
N LYS A 563 -13.86 -27.88 0.20
CA LYS A 563 -13.25 -26.74 -0.49
C LYS A 563 -12.76 -25.74 0.58
N LEU A 564 -11.45 -25.65 0.76
CA LEU A 564 -10.84 -24.96 1.91
C LEU A 564 -10.45 -23.51 1.57
N PRO A 565 -10.65 -22.55 2.48
CA PRO A 565 -10.14 -21.19 2.35
C PRO A 565 -8.77 -21.00 3.02
N PHE A 566 -7.96 -20.06 2.53
CA PHE A 566 -6.59 -19.83 3.02
C PHE A 566 -6.32 -18.37 3.40
N LYS A 567 -5.47 -18.16 4.42
CA LYS A 567 -4.70 -16.92 4.63
C LYS A 567 -3.31 -17.15 4.04
N LEU A 568 -2.81 -16.17 3.30
CA LEU A 568 -1.48 -16.14 2.69
C LEU A 568 -0.63 -15.05 3.38
N LYS A 569 0.66 -15.32 3.55
CA LYS A 569 1.67 -14.35 3.98
C LYS A 569 2.84 -14.42 3.00
N LEU A 570 3.01 -13.41 2.15
CA LEU A 570 4.11 -13.31 1.20
C LEU A 570 5.44 -13.04 1.92
N GLU A 571 6.55 -13.42 1.30
CA GLU A 571 7.89 -13.06 1.80
C GLU A 571 8.11 -11.55 1.72
N ASP A 572 7.75 -10.95 0.58
CA ASP A 572 7.84 -9.51 0.29
C ASP A 572 6.45 -8.89 0.13
N LYS A 573 6.34 -7.58 0.41
CA LYS A 573 5.11 -6.84 0.12
C LYS A 573 4.93 -6.79 -1.41
N ALA A 574 3.73 -7.03 -1.89
CA ALA A 574 3.38 -6.89 -3.29
C ALA A 574 1.90 -6.56 -3.43
N ASP A 575 1.52 -5.84 -4.47
CA ASP A 575 0.12 -5.68 -4.88
C ASP A 575 -0.23 -6.80 -5.88
N LEU A 576 -1.03 -7.77 -5.45
CA LEU A 576 -1.39 -8.91 -6.28
C LEU A 576 -2.47 -8.50 -7.29
N TYR A 577 -2.12 -8.54 -8.58
CA TYR A 577 -2.95 -8.12 -9.72
C TYR A 577 -3.31 -6.63 -9.78
N GLY A 578 -2.67 -5.76 -8.97
CA GLY A 578 -3.00 -4.33 -8.98
C GLY A 578 -4.34 -4.02 -8.29
N VAL A 579 -4.80 -4.89 -7.40
CA VAL A 579 -6.19 -4.92 -6.91
C VAL A 579 -6.50 -3.75 -5.98
N SER A 580 -5.55 -3.39 -5.12
CA SER A 580 -5.71 -2.25 -4.19
C SER A 580 -4.91 -1.03 -4.63
N GLY A 581 -3.85 -1.19 -5.43
CA GLY A 581 -2.85 -0.15 -5.68
C GLY A 581 -1.80 -0.02 -4.56
N TYR A 582 -1.89 -0.86 -3.52
CA TYR A 582 -1.04 -0.81 -2.32
C TYR A 582 -0.33 -2.16 -2.09
N GLU A 583 0.98 -2.12 -1.80
CA GLU A 583 1.75 -3.34 -1.59
C GLU A 583 1.49 -3.97 -0.22
N ASN A 584 1.33 -5.31 -0.19
CA ASN A 584 0.94 -6.00 1.03
C ASN A 584 1.54 -7.40 1.17
N LYS A 585 1.80 -7.84 2.42
CA LYS A 585 2.22 -9.23 2.71
C LYS A 585 1.06 -10.17 2.98
N HIS A 586 -0.05 -9.72 3.53
CA HIS A 586 -1.12 -10.64 3.94
C HIS A 586 -2.29 -10.60 2.97
N TRP A 587 -2.69 -11.77 2.50
CA TRP A 587 -3.76 -11.94 1.52
C TRP A 587 -4.68 -13.07 1.95
N VAL A 588 -5.87 -13.13 1.38
CA VAL A 588 -6.85 -14.18 1.67
C VAL A 588 -7.35 -14.78 0.36
N LEU A 589 -7.50 -16.10 0.37
CA LEU A 589 -8.22 -16.85 -0.66
C LEU A 589 -9.53 -17.34 -0.05
N ILE A 590 -10.62 -16.64 -0.34
CA ILE A 590 -11.97 -16.97 0.13
C ILE A 590 -12.58 -17.96 -0.86
N CYS A 591 -13.05 -19.11 -0.37
CA CYS A 591 -13.52 -20.18 -1.23
C CYS A 591 -14.96 -20.00 -1.75
N ASN A 592 -15.70 -19.04 -1.18
CA ASN A 592 -17.13 -18.75 -1.43
C ASN A 592 -17.98 -20.04 -1.52
N VAL A 593 -17.69 -21.04 -0.68
CA VAL A 593 -18.31 -22.37 -0.78
C VAL A 593 -19.83 -22.35 -0.53
N LEU A 594 -20.33 -21.34 0.17
CA LEU A 594 -21.76 -21.15 0.46
C LEU A 594 -22.45 -20.15 -0.48
N ASP A 595 -21.70 -19.41 -1.27
CA ASP A 595 -22.20 -18.52 -2.34
C ASP A 595 -21.84 -19.09 -3.71
N HIS A 596 -22.82 -19.71 -4.34
CA HIS A 596 -22.62 -20.33 -5.66
C HIS A 596 -22.65 -19.33 -6.82
N THR A 597 -22.93 -18.05 -6.57
CA THR A 597 -22.71 -16.99 -7.56
C THR A 597 -21.28 -16.48 -7.55
N PHE A 598 -20.56 -16.71 -6.45
CA PHE A 598 -19.21 -16.22 -6.14
C PHE A 598 -19.07 -14.71 -5.97
N ILE A 599 -20.08 -13.92 -6.35
CA ILE A 599 -20.01 -12.46 -6.45
C ILE A 599 -20.76 -11.71 -5.35
N ARG A 600 -21.44 -12.38 -4.38
CA ARG A 600 -22.25 -11.66 -3.38
C ARG A 600 -21.41 -10.76 -2.47
N ASN A 601 -20.21 -11.19 -2.10
CA ASN A 601 -19.28 -10.36 -1.34
C ASN A 601 -18.88 -9.12 -2.14
N GLU A 602 -18.41 -9.31 -3.36
CA GLU A 602 -17.96 -8.23 -4.23
C GLU A 602 -19.08 -7.28 -4.65
N LEU A 603 -20.30 -7.79 -4.83
CA LEU A 603 -21.49 -6.98 -5.10
C LEU A 603 -21.76 -6.01 -3.94
N VAL A 604 -21.54 -6.44 -2.70
CA VAL A 604 -21.65 -5.55 -1.55
C VAL A 604 -20.53 -4.51 -1.54
N TYR A 605 -19.30 -4.87 -1.88
CA TYR A 605 -18.19 -3.90 -1.97
C TYR A 605 -18.45 -2.83 -3.03
N THR A 606 -18.99 -3.25 -4.19
CA THR A 606 -19.44 -2.35 -5.26
C THR A 606 -20.58 -1.45 -4.79
N PHE A 607 -21.56 -1.99 -4.06
CA PHE A 607 -22.66 -1.21 -3.53
C PHE A 607 -22.21 -0.20 -2.45
N THR A 608 -21.27 -0.57 -1.58
CA THR A 608 -20.72 0.30 -0.54
C THR A 608 -19.86 1.43 -1.11
N GLU A 609 -19.05 1.15 -2.14
CA GLU A 609 -18.38 2.19 -2.92
C GLU A 609 -19.41 3.18 -3.47
N GLY A 610 -20.48 2.65 -4.05
CA GLY A 610 -21.58 3.44 -4.57
C GLY A 610 -22.37 4.25 -3.53
N LEU A 611 -22.26 3.92 -2.24
CA LEU A 611 -22.82 4.69 -1.13
C LEU A 611 -21.87 5.77 -0.61
N GLY A 612 -20.63 5.82 -1.13
CA GLY A 612 -19.58 6.74 -0.70
C GLY A 612 -18.77 6.25 0.50
N ALA A 613 -18.67 4.94 0.73
CA ALA A 613 -17.79 4.42 1.77
C ALA A 613 -16.32 4.69 1.40
N GLU A 614 -15.58 5.33 2.31
CA GLU A 614 -14.15 5.62 2.14
C GLU A 614 -13.31 4.34 2.20
N GLU A 615 -13.72 3.39 3.06
CA GLU A 615 -13.04 2.11 3.24
C GLU A 615 -13.85 0.96 2.62
N ARG A 616 -13.20 0.14 1.78
CA ARG A 616 -13.80 -1.07 1.21
C ARG A 616 -12.79 -2.19 1.05
N MET A 617 -13.32 -3.40 0.87
CA MET A 617 -12.52 -4.55 0.53
C MET A 617 -12.22 -4.57 -0.97
N TYR A 618 -10.94 -4.65 -1.31
CA TYR A 618 -10.48 -4.91 -2.67
C TYR A 618 -10.25 -6.42 -2.88
N SER A 619 -10.73 -6.93 -4.00
CA SER A 619 -10.58 -8.35 -4.36
C SER A 619 -10.60 -8.58 -5.86
N GLU A 620 -9.96 -9.67 -6.31
CA GLU A 620 -10.08 -10.23 -7.66
C GLU A 620 -10.50 -11.70 -7.58
N ASP A 621 -11.40 -12.11 -8.46
CA ASP A 621 -11.79 -13.51 -8.59
C ASP A 621 -10.77 -14.29 -9.42
N VAL A 622 -10.29 -15.40 -8.86
CA VAL A 622 -9.19 -16.19 -9.41
C VAL A 622 -9.55 -17.66 -9.51
N ILE A 623 -8.87 -18.38 -10.40
CA ILE A 623 -8.78 -19.84 -10.34
C ILE A 623 -7.61 -20.24 -9.47
N LEU A 624 -7.86 -21.11 -8.48
CA LEU A 624 -6.79 -21.72 -7.69
C LEU A 624 -6.32 -23.02 -8.32
N ILE A 625 -5.02 -23.08 -8.61
CA ILE A 625 -4.29 -24.32 -8.90
C ILE A 625 -3.39 -24.65 -7.71
N PHE A 626 -3.68 -25.73 -6.99
CA PHE A 626 -2.95 -26.14 -5.79
C PHE A 626 -2.18 -27.43 -6.06
N ASN A 627 -0.86 -27.42 -5.89
CA ASN A 627 0.02 -28.56 -6.20
C ASN A 627 -0.21 -29.15 -7.61
N GLY A 628 -0.49 -28.29 -8.58
CA GLY A 628 -0.78 -28.67 -9.98
C GLY A 628 -2.20 -29.20 -10.24
N GLU A 629 -3.07 -29.24 -9.22
CA GLU A 629 -4.45 -29.66 -9.34
C GLU A 629 -5.42 -28.47 -9.33
N TYR A 630 -6.50 -28.57 -10.10
CA TYR A 630 -7.53 -27.53 -10.17
C TYR A 630 -8.46 -27.58 -8.96
N GLU A 631 -8.53 -26.47 -8.22
CA GLU A 631 -9.36 -26.33 -7.02
C GLU A 631 -10.52 -25.33 -7.18
N GLY A 632 -10.71 -24.77 -8.37
CA GLY A 632 -11.87 -23.96 -8.70
C GLY A 632 -11.73 -22.48 -8.40
N ILE A 633 -12.88 -21.80 -8.34
CA ILE A 633 -12.97 -20.35 -8.20
C ILE A 633 -12.73 -19.93 -6.75
N TYR A 634 -11.93 -18.91 -6.54
CA TYR A 634 -11.67 -18.28 -5.25
C TYR A 634 -11.72 -16.77 -5.41
N GLN A 635 -12.04 -16.06 -4.35
CA GLN A 635 -11.88 -14.61 -4.28
C GLN A 635 -10.56 -14.32 -3.56
N LEU A 636 -9.59 -13.75 -4.29
CA LEU A 636 -8.34 -13.24 -3.75
C LEU A 636 -8.60 -11.82 -3.26
N GLY A 637 -8.35 -11.54 -1.99
CA GLY A 637 -8.49 -10.19 -1.46
C GLY A 637 -7.49 -9.90 -0.36
N GLU A 638 -7.52 -8.66 0.12
CA GLU A 638 -6.76 -8.29 1.30
C GLU A 638 -7.42 -8.84 2.58
N SER A 639 -6.64 -8.98 3.66
CA SER A 639 -7.23 -9.13 5.00
C SER A 639 -7.58 -7.75 5.54
N VAL A 640 -8.80 -7.59 6.08
CA VAL A 640 -9.18 -6.45 6.93
C VAL A 640 -8.15 -6.31 8.05
N ARG A 641 -7.54 -5.13 8.17
CA ARG A 641 -6.58 -4.75 9.21
C ARG A 641 -6.22 -3.27 9.07
N ILE A 642 -5.57 -2.72 10.10
CA ILE A 642 -5.03 -1.35 10.10
C ILE A 642 -3.89 -1.17 9.07
N GLY A 643 -3.86 -0.03 8.40
CA GLY A 643 -2.75 0.42 7.56
C GLY A 643 -3.20 1.09 6.26
N GLU A 644 -2.22 1.66 5.56
CA GLU A 644 -2.42 2.44 4.32
C GLU A 644 -3.23 1.68 3.25
N GLY A 645 -4.17 2.39 2.62
CA GLY A 645 -5.08 1.89 1.60
C GLY A 645 -6.17 0.94 2.11
N ARG A 646 -6.29 0.77 3.43
CA ARG A 646 -7.21 -0.17 4.11
C ARG A 646 -8.02 0.56 5.18
N THR A 647 -7.65 0.36 6.45
CA THR A 647 -8.22 1.09 7.58
C THR A 647 -7.14 1.98 8.16
N GLU A 648 -7.19 3.27 7.81
CA GLU A 648 -6.14 4.24 8.13
C GLU A 648 -6.45 4.91 9.47
N ILE A 649 -6.04 4.24 10.54
CA ILE A 649 -6.09 4.76 11.92
C ILE A 649 -4.72 4.65 12.57
N PHE A 650 -4.52 5.31 13.71
CA PHE A 650 -3.31 5.17 14.49
C PHE A 650 -3.02 3.69 14.83
N ASP A 651 -1.89 3.18 14.35
CA ASP A 651 -1.47 1.80 14.54
C ASP A 651 -0.45 1.72 15.68
N TYR A 652 -0.86 1.09 16.80
CA TYR A 652 0.00 0.92 17.97
C TYR A 652 1.16 -0.05 17.73
N ASP A 653 1.02 -1.01 16.81
CA ASP A 653 2.09 -1.92 16.46
C ASP A 653 3.14 -1.15 15.60
N GLU A 654 2.69 -0.32 14.65
CA GLU A 654 3.58 0.57 13.88
C GLU A 654 4.28 1.61 14.78
N PHE A 655 3.56 2.20 15.74
CA PHE A 655 4.15 3.09 16.73
C PHE A 655 5.24 2.40 17.55
N ALA A 656 5.04 1.13 17.94
CA ALA A 656 6.04 0.37 18.68
C ALA A 656 7.33 0.17 17.87
N GLU A 657 7.21 -0.16 16.57
CA GLU A 657 8.33 -0.26 15.64
C GLU A 657 9.07 1.09 15.50
N GLU A 658 8.33 2.18 15.25
CA GLU A 658 8.90 3.52 15.06
C GLU A 658 9.58 4.07 16.33
N ALA A 659 8.92 3.95 17.47
CA ALA A 659 9.45 4.39 18.76
C ALA A 659 10.75 3.65 19.08
N SER A 660 10.78 2.33 18.84
CA SER A 660 11.96 1.49 19.04
C SER A 660 13.13 1.94 18.17
N LYS A 661 12.86 2.22 16.89
CA LYS A 661 13.84 2.82 15.99
C LYS A 661 14.33 4.17 16.51
N ILE A 662 13.46 5.12 16.87
CA ILE A 662 13.87 6.47 17.32
C ILE A 662 14.74 6.40 18.58
N ILE A 663 14.38 5.56 19.56
CA ILE A 663 15.16 5.34 20.78
C ILE A 663 16.56 4.83 20.41
N ALA A 664 16.64 3.80 19.58
CA ALA A 664 17.90 3.17 19.19
C ALA A 664 18.89 4.18 18.56
N ASP A 665 18.45 4.99 17.60
CA ASP A 665 19.30 6.00 16.95
C ASP A 665 19.80 7.08 17.88
N LYS A 666 18.95 7.57 18.79
CA LYS A 666 19.37 8.56 19.78
C LYS A 666 20.38 7.98 20.77
N LEU A 667 20.27 6.69 21.12
CA LEU A 667 21.26 6.00 21.94
C LEU A 667 22.59 5.81 21.18
N VAL A 668 22.53 5.43 19.91
CA VAL A 668 23.71 5.31 19.02
C VAL A 668 24.43 6.65 18.93
N LYS A 669 23.71 7.74 18.63
CA LYS A 669 24.27 9.11 18.56
C LYS A 669 24.92 9.58 19.86
N LYS A 670 24.40 9.14 21.02
CA LYS A 670 24.96 9.45 22.35
C LYS A 670 26.11 8.51 22.75
N GLY A 671 26.47 7.53 21.91
CA GLY A 671 27.47 6.50 22.24
C GLY A 671 27.03 5.54 23.35
N GLN A 672 25.72 5.43 23.60
CA GLN A 672 25.12 4.61 24.66
C GLN A 672 24.63 3.24 24.15
N LEU A 673 24.51 3.07 22.84
CA LEU A 673 24.25 1.83 22.13
C LEU A 673 25.27 1.72 20.99
N SER A 674 25.86 0.55 20.78
CA SER A 674 26.67 0.32 19.58
C SER A 674 25.75 0.17 18.38
N ALA A 675 26.03 0.85 17.28
CA ALA A 675 25.28 0.71 16.03
C ALA A 675 25.25 -0.75 15.51
N HIS A 676 26.15 -1.63 15.99
CA HIS A 676 26.13 -3.05 15.68
C HIS A 676 24.88 -3.78 16.20
N PHE A 677 24.39 -3.37 17.37
CA PHE A 677 23.26 -3.98 18.05
C PHE A 677 21.95 -3.21 17.81
N GLU A 678 21.91 -2.23 16.90
CA GLU A 678 20.72 -1.41 16.65
C GLU A 678 19.53 -2.28 16.24
N ASP A 679 19.69 -3.18 15.26
CA ASP A 679 18.58 -4.00 14.73
C ASP A 679 18.08 -5.01 15.77
N GLU A 680 18.98 -5.64 16.54
CA GLU A 680 18.61 -6.55 17.64
C GLU A 680 17.86 -5.80 18.74
N PHE A 681 18.36 -4.63 19.14
CA PHE A 681 17.70 -3.77 20.13
C PHE A 681 16.32 -3.31 19.67
N VAL A 682 16.17 -2.94 18.39
CA VAL A 682 14.87 -2.52 17.82
C VAL A 682 13.89 -3.69 17.88
N ASN A 683 14.27 -4.86 17.35
CA ASN A 683 13.39 -6.04 17.32
C ASN A 683 12.97 -6.47 18.74
N ASP A 684 13.89 -6.46 19.71
CA ASP A 684 13.60 -6.83 21.09
C ASP A 684 12.64 -5.82 21.76
N LEU A 685 12.86 -4.51 21.54
CA LEU A 685 12.04 -3.47 22.16
C LEU A 685 10.64 -3.42 21.55
N GLU A 686 10.54 -3.58 20.23
CA GLU A 686 9.29 -3.73 19.48
C GLU A 686 8.49 -4.92 20.01
N SER A 687 9.11 -6.11 20.06
CA SER A 687 8.47 -7.34 20.56
C SER A 687 7.94 -7.18 21.99
N ILE A 688 8.66 -6.47 22.87
CA ILE A 688 8.21 -6.21 24.25
C ILE A 688 6.97 -5.31 24.25
N MET A 689 6.93 -4.29 23.39
CA MET A 689 5.78 -3.40 23.29
C MET A 689 4.56 -4.12 22.68
N GLU A 690 4.76 -5.03 21.72
CA GLU A 690 3.68 -5.87 21.20
C GLU A 690 3.13 -6.86 22.26
N GLU A 691 3.94 -7.25 23.24
CA GLU A 691 3.54 -8.13 24.36
C GLU A 691 3.02 -7.39 25.59
N ASP A 692 3.40 -6.12 25.80
CA ASP A 692 3.03 -5.30 26.95
C ASP A 692 2.63 -3.87 26.54
N TYR A 693 1.33 -3.62 26.51
CA TYR A 693 0.72 -2.33 26.17
C TYR A 693 0.77 -1.29 27.29
N SER A 694 1.46 -1.54 28.41
CA SER A 694 1.60 -0.58 29.52
C SER A 694 2.31 0.73 29.14
N TYR A 695 3.01 0.75 28.00
CA TYR A 695 3.60 1.96 27.44
C TYR A 695 2.56 3.01 27.03
N ILE A 696 1.33 2.59 26.66
CA ILE A 696 0.22 3.50 26.29
C ILE A 696 -0.12 4.46 27.43
N ASP A 697 -0.06 3.99 28.67
CA ASP A 697 -0.39 4.82 29.83
C ASP A 697 0.86 5.52 30.39
N SER A 698 1.98 4.83 30.34
CA SER A 698 3.19 5.27 31.04
C SER A 698 4.08 6.18 30.18
N GLY A 699 3.93 6.16 28.85
CA GLY A 699 4.80 6.87 27.91
C GLY A 699 6.26 6.40 27.99
N ASN A 700 6.49 5.16 28.41
CA ASN A 700 7.80 4.56 28.52
C ASN A 700 7.78 3.04 28.34
N VAL A 701 8.93 2.48 27.98
CA VAL A 701 9.16 1.04 27.85
C VAL A 701 10.39 0.65 28.67
N THR A 702 10.40 -0.53 29.28
CA THR A 702 11.55 -1.03 30.05
C THR A 702 12.16 -2.26 29.38
N TYR A 703 13.45 -2.19 29.07
CA TYR A 703 14.23 -3.27 28.47
C TYR A 703 15.61 -3.38 29.13
N ASP A 704 16.03 -4.61 29.41
CA ASP A 704 17.29 -4.94 30.13
C ASP A 704 17.52 -4.11 31.41
N GLY A 705 16.45 -3.94 32.20
CA GLY A 705 16.50 -3.19 33.47
C GLY A 705 16.66 -1.66 33.32
N LYS A 706 16.58 -1.12 32.10
CA LYS A 706 16.59 0.31 31.81
C LYS A 706 15.24 0.77 31.25
N THR A 707 14.74 1.88 31.77
CA THR A 707 13.50 2.50 31.29
C THR A 707 13.81 3.60 30.27
N TYR A 708 13.11 3.55 29.13
CA TYR A 708 13.20 4.49 28.03
C TYR A 708 11.90 5.29 27.98
N LYS A 709 11.97 6.56 28.42
CA LYS A 709 10.82 7.46 28.41
C LYS A 709 10.72 8.17 27.07
N PHE A 710 9.61 8.02 26.36
CA PHE A 710 9.39 8.53 24.99
C PHE A 710 9.69 10.03 24.86
N SER A 711 9.30 10.84 25.85
CA SER A 711 9.58 12.28 25.88
C SER A 711 11.08 12.60 25.83
N ASP A 712 11.95 11.77 26.42
CA ASP A 712 13.40 11.99 26.42
C ASP A 712 14.01 11.78 25.02
N TYR A 713 13.26 11.10 24.16
CA TYR A 713 13.56 10.80 22.77
C TYR A 713 12.69 11.62 21.81
N GLY A 714 11.96 12.63 22.27
CA GLY A 714 11.11 13.48 21.42
C GLY A 714 10.03 12.69 20.67
N ILE A 715 9.62 11.55 21.22
CA ILE A 715 8.52 10.74 20.74
C ILE A 715 7.29 11.24 21.50
N ASP A 716 6.29 11.69 20.75
CA ASP A 716 4.98 12.03 21.29
C ASP A 716 4.04 10.87 20.99
N MET A 717 3.34 10.43 22.02
CA MET A 717 2.35 9.37 21.89
C MET A 717 1.00 10.05 21.88
N ASN A 718 0.26 9.88 20.79
CA ASN A 718 -1.09 10.41 20.64
C ASN A 718 -1.99 10.01 21.83
N ASN A 719 -3.02 10.81 22.10
CA ASN A 719 -3.97 10.56 23.17
C ASN A 719 -4.63 9.18 22.97
N PRO A 720 -4.81 8.34 24.01
CA PRO A 720 -5.44 7.02 23.90
C PRO A 720 -6.97 7.08 23.68
N ASP A 721 -7.46 8.05 22.91
CA ASP A 721 -8.88 8.23 22.58
C ASP A 721 -9.27 7.67 21.19
N GLY A 722 -8.40 6.85 20.59
CA GLY A 722 -8.60 6.22 19.28
C GLY A 722 -7.47 5.27 18.90
N GLY A 723 -7.40 4.89 17.62
CA GLY A 723 -6.45 3.89 17.12
C GLY A 723 -6.89 2.45 17.37
N TYR A 724 -8.20 2.19 17.37
CA TYR A 724 -8.73 0.83 17.50
C TYR A 724 -9.75 0.47 16.42
N LEU A 725 -9.63 -0.77 15.94
CA LEU A 725 -10.52 -1.41 14.98
C LEU A 725 -11.36 -2.46 15.71
N VAL A 726 -12.68 -2.43 15.51
CA VAL A 726 -13.64 -3.36 16.08
C VAL A 726 -14.22 -4.25 15.01
N CYS A 727 -14.07 -5.55 15.19
CA CYS A 727 -14.63 -6.59 14.35
C CYS A 727 -15.96 -7.06 14.95
N MET A 728 -17.05 -6.95 14.19
CA MET A 728 -18.36 -7.43 14.64
C MET A 728 -18.60 -8.91 14.33
N ASP A 729 -17.63 -9.63 13.78
CA ASP A 729 -17.77 -11.04 13.42
C ASP A 729 -17.44 -12.01 14.59
N PHE A 730 -18.29 -12.02 15.63
CA PHE A 730 -18.08 -12.89 16.80
C PHE A 730 -19.13 -14.01 16.89
N TYR A 731 -18.65 -15.25 17.09
CA TYR A 731 -19.51 -16.43 17.02
C TYR A 731 -20.00 -16.93 18.39
N SER A 732 -19.37 -16.51 19.50
CA SER A 732 -19.92 -16.73 20.84
C SER A 732 -19.23 -15.92 21.93
N ARG A 733 -20.02 -15.42 22.90
CA ARG A 733 -19.55 -14.91 24.19
C ARG A 733 -18.60 -15.86 24.95
N LYS A 734 -18.62 -17.15 24.63
CA LYS A 734 -17.79 -18.17 25.29
C LYS A 734 -16.28 -18.01 25.03
N LYS A 735 -15.90 -17.21 24.03
CA LYS A 735 -14.50 -16.88 23.72
C LYS A 735 -14.08 -15.50 24.22
N ALA A 736 -14.93 -14.77 24.95
CA ALA A 736 -14.63 -13.41 25.37
C ALA A 736 -13.40 -13.31 26.29
N ASP A 737 -13.05 -14.39 27.00
CA ASP A 737 -11.83 -14.43 27.81
C ASP A 737 -10.56 -14.54 26.94
N GLU A 738 -10.68 -15.12 25.74
CA GLU A 738 -9.61 -15.32 24.75
C GLU A 738 -9.52 -14.15 23.74
N LEU A 739 -10.39 -13.15 23.85
CA LEU A 739 -10.53 -12.04 22.91
C LEU A 739 -10.58 -10.70 23.67
N ALA A 740 -10.26 -9.58 23.01
CA ALA A 740 -10.47 -8.24 23.53
C ALA A 740 -11.95 -7.82 23.41
N THR A 741 -12.85 -8.64 23.95
CA THR A 741 -14.30 -8.40 23.88
C THR A 741 -14.77 -7.49 25.01
N LEU A 742 -15.45 -6.40 24.63
CA LEU A 742 -16.19 -5.53 25.54
C LEU A 742 -17.71 -5.74 25.39
N TYR A 743 -18.42 -5.67 26.51
CA TYR A 743 -19.87 -5.75 26.56
C TYR A 743 -20.44 -4.42 26.98
N THR A 744 -21.42 -3.96 26.21
CA THR A 744 -22.25 -2.85 26.66
C THR A 744 -23.30 -3.32 27.67
N ALA A 745 -23.95 -2.36 28.34
CA ALA A 745 -25.03 -2.55 29.29
C ALA A 745 -26.24 -3.25 28.65
N TYR A 746 -26.40 -3.15 27.33
CA TYR A 746 -27.41 -3.86 26.56
C TYR A 746 -26.94 -5.22 26.05
N ASN A 747 -25.79 -5.71 26.53
CA ASN A 747 -25.16 -6.98 26.16
C ASN A 747 -24.83 -7.12 24.66
N LEU A 748 -24.56 -6.00 23.97
CA LEU A 748 -23.94 -6.01 22.65
C LEU A 748 -22.44 -6.28 22.84
N PRO A 749 -21.90 -7.39 22.29
CA PRO A 749 -20.47 -7.65 22.38
C PRO A 749 -19.75 -7.03 21.18
N LEU A 750 -18.63 -6.40 21.46
CA LEU A 750 -17.78 -5.70 20.51
C LEU A 750 -16.35 -6.24 20.72
N TYR A 751 -15.64 -6.60 19.64
CA TYR A 751 -14.31 -7.19 19.74
C TYR A 751 -13.27 -6.30 19.06
N ILE A 752 -12.29 -5.81 19.83
CA ILE A 752 -11.17 -5.07 19.25
C ILE A 752 -10.23 -6.05 18.55
N ASP A 753 -9.99 -5.85 17.25
CA ASP A 753 -9.27 -6.77 16.37
C ASP A 753 -7.79 -6.95 16.78
N LYS A 754 -7.20 -5.90 17.36
CA LYS A 754 -5.83 -5.91 17.87
C LYS A 754 -5.77 -5.69 19.39
N PRO A 755 -4.85 -6.37 20.10
CA PRO A 755 -3.82 -7.30 19.59
C PRO A 755 -4.40 -8.64 19.06
N ASP A 756 -3.92 -9.08 17.87
CA ASP A 756 -4.23 -10.40 17.27
C ASP A 756 -3.20 -11.41 17.79
N THR A 757 -3.32 -11.77 19.08
CA THR A 757 -2.41 -12.74 19.69
C THR A 757 -3.14 -13.88 20.37
N ASP A 758 -2.64 -15.10 20.15
CA ASP A 758 -2.97 -16.28 20.97
C ASP A 758 -2.32 -16.19 22.37
N GLU A 759 -1.50 -15.15 22.63
CA GLU A 759 -0.83 -14.95 23.90
C GLU A 759 -1.68 -14.18 24.92
N VAL A 760 -2.03 -14.88 25.99
CA VAL A 760 -2.82 -14.35 27.12
C VAL A 760 -2.17 -13.12 27.77
N THR A 761 -0.85 -12.97 27.69
CA THR A 761 -0.11 -11.85 28.30
C THR A 761 -0.46 -10.50 27.66
N ALA A 762 -0.31 -10.37 26.33
CA ALA A 762 -0.57 -9.10 25.65
C ALA A 762 -2.05 -8.72 25.71
N LEU A 763 -2.94 -9.72 25.60
CA LEU A 763 -4.38 -9.50 25.77
C LEU A 763 -4.71 -8.93 27.16
N ASN A 764 -4.11 -9.47 28.21
CA ASN A 764 -4.34 -8.99 29.57
C ASN A 764 -3.77 -7.59 29.77
N SER A 765 -2.54 -7.31 29.29
CA SER A 765 -1.95 -5.98 29.36
C SER A 765 -2.80 -4.95 28.61
N PHE A 766 -3.26 -5.28 27.40
CA PHE A 766 -4.16 -4.41 26.62
C PHE A 766 -5.47 -4.10 27.36
N LYS A 767 -6.10 -5.10 27.99
CA LYS A 767 -7.35 -4.91 28.77
C LYS A 767 -7.17 -3.98 29.98
N GLU A 768 -5.95 -3.82 30.48
CA GLU A 768 -5.62 -2.90 31.58
C GLU A 768 -5.32 -1.47 31.11
N SER A 769 -5.06 -1.26 29.80
CA SER A 769 -4.71 0.04 29.24
C SER A 769 -5.84 1.07 29.27
N SER A 770 -5.50 2.37 29.33
CA SER A 770 -6.50 3.45 29.22
C SER A 770 -7.24 3.46 27.89
N LEU A 771 -6.62 2.99 26.81
CA LEU A 771 -7.24 2.85 25.49
C LEU A 771 -8.43 1.88 25.51
N TYR A 772 -8.23 0.70 26.11
CA TYR A 772 -9.32 -0.28 26.25
C TYR A 772 -10.46 0.25 27.13
N GLN A 773 -10.12 0.93 28.23
CA GLN A 773 -11.12 1.55 29.11
C GLN A 773 -11.88 2.69 28.40
N TYR A 774 -11.19 3.49 27.57
CA TYR A 774 -11.80 4.50 26.72
C TYR A 774 -12.76 3.85 25.72
N ALA A 775 -12.34 2.81 25.01
CA ALA A 775 -13.17 2.12 24.03
C ALA A 775 -14.46 1.55 24.64
N ILE A 776 -14.39 0.97 25.85
CA ILE A 776 -15.59 0.54 26.61
C ILE A 776 -16.52 1.73 26.86
N LYS A 777 -15.96 2.82 27.40
CA LYS A 777 -16.74 3.98 27.82
C LYS A 777 -17.39 4.68 26.63
N PHE A 778 -16.63 4.93 25.56
CA PHE A 778 -17.11 5.53 24.31
C PHE A 778 -18.29 4.75 23.73
N ASN A 779 -18.15 3.42 23.59
CA ASN A 779 -19.22 2.57 23.06
C ASN A 779 -20.46 2.56 23.95
N GLN A 780 -20.27 2.59 25.27
CA GLN A 780 -21.39 2.64 26.20
C GLN A 780 -22.15 3.97 26.13
N SER A 781 -21.44 5.10 26.08
CA SER A 781 -22.03 6.43 25.90
C SER A 781 -22.77 6.54 24.58
N PHE A 782 -22.18 6.03 23.48
CA PHE A 782 -22.84 5.98 22.18
C PHE A 782 -24.14 5.18 22.21
N GLU A 783 -24.12 3.97 22.80
CA GLU A 783 -25.32 3.16 22.93
C GLU A 783 -26.38 3.88 23.79
N TYR A 784 -26.00 4.51 24.92
CA TYR A 784 -26.95 5.28 25.71
C TYR A 784 -27.55 6.47 24.95
N ALA A 785 -26.78 7.18 24.12
CA ALA A 785 -27.32 8.19 23.22
C ALA A 785 -28.38 7.56 22.28
N LEU A 786 -28.10 6.41 21.67
CA LEU A 786 -29.08 5.74 20.80
C LEU A 786 -30.38 5.34 21.52
N HIS A 787 -30.30 5.03 22.82
CA HIS A 787 -31.43 4.61 23.63
C HIS A 787 -32.17 5.77 24.32
N SER A 788 -31.62 6.99 24.29
CA SER A 788 -32.25 8.16 24.91
C SER A 788 -33.44 8.68 24.09
N ASP A 789 -34.12 9.65 24.70
CA ASP A 789 -35.37 10.24 24.23
C ASP A 789 -35.15 11.26 23.09
N ASP A 790 -34.01 11.95 23.13
CA ASP A 790 -33.59 12.97 22.17
C ASP A 790 -32.28 12.64 21.46
N PHE A 791 -31.77 11.43 21.67
CA PHE A 791 -30.55 10.92 21.02
C PHE A 791 -29.25 11.59 21.46
N PHE A 792 -29.29 12.34 22.57
CA PHE A 792 -28.12 12.83 23.29
C PHE A 792 -27.76 11.88 24.43
N PHE A 793 -26.47 11.76 24.73
CA PHE A 793 -26.01 11.14 25.97
C PHE A 793 -25.90 12.20 27.06
N ASN A 794 -26.67 12.10 28.16
CA ASN A 794 -26.50 12.96 29.33
C ASN A 794 -26.30 12.14 30.61
N ASN A 795 -25.39 12.59 31.47
CA ASN A 795 -25.11 12.01 32.79
C ASN A 795 -26.33 12.01 33.73
N ASP A 796 -27.25 12.95 33.52
CA ASP A 796 -28.45 13.12 34.35
C ASP A 796 -29.62 12.22 33.88
N ASP A 797 -29.47 11.53 32.74
CA ASP A 797 -30.48 10.61 32.23
C ASP A 797 -30.54 9.32 33.06
N VAL A 798 -31.72 8.70 33.09
CA VAL A 798 -31.87 7.35 33.67
C VAL A 798 -31.30 6.34 32.68
N HIS A 799 -30.15 5.77 33.01
CA HIS A 799 -29.52 4.71 32.22
C HIS A 799 -30.00 3.31 32.63
N TYR A 800 -30.06 2.40 31.65
CA TYR A 800 -30.56 1.04 31.84
C TYR A 800 -29.55 -0.01 31.39
N LYS A 801 -29.63 -1.19 31.99
CA LYS A 801 -28.90 -2.38 31.57
C LYS A 801 -29.81 -3.59 31.45
N VAL A 802 -29.44 -4.53 30.59
CA VAL A 802 -30.09 -5.83 30.48
C VAL A 802 -29.72 -6.68 31.70
N VAL A 803 -30.69 -6.90 32.58
CA VAL A 803 -30.58 -7.81 33.73
C VAL A 803 -30.83 -9.26 33.30
N SER A 804 -31.73 -9.45 32.34
CA SER A 804 -32.01 -10.76 31.73
C SER A 804 -32.46 -10.58 30.29
N GLU A 805 -31.85 -11.32 29.37
CA GLU A 805 -32.22 -11.35 27.94
C GLU A 805 -33.59 -12.01 27.71
N GLY A 806 -34.08 -12.77 28.69
CA GLY A 806 -35.31 -13.54 28.54
C GLY A 806 -35.15 -14.69 27.55
N SER A 807 -36.23 -15.02 26.83
CA SER A 807 -36.25 -16.07 25.81
C SER A 807 -36.88 -15.56 24.53
N SER A 808 -36.36 -16.05 23.40
CA SER A 808 -36.91 -15.80 22.06
C SER A 808 -37.95 -16.84 21.69
N ASN A 809 -39.11 -16.41 21.18
CA ASN A 809 -40.07 -17.28 20.51
C ASN A 809 -40.29 -16.79 19.08
N GLY A 810 -39.65 -17.45 18.11
CA GLY A 810 -39.72 -17.04 16.69
C GLY A 810 -39.14 -15.64 16.43
N GLY A 811 -38.15 -15.23 17.23
CA GLY A 811 -37.48 -13.93 17.11
C GLY A 811 -38.09 -12.83 17.98
N LYS A 812 -39.23 -13.08 18.63
CA LYS A 812 -39.85 -12.16 19.56
C LYS A 812 -39.26 -12.31 20.96
N TRP A 813 -38.60 -11.26 21.43
CA TRP A 813 -38.02 -11.17 22.77
C TRP A 813 -38.97 -10.44 23.72
N ASN A 814 -39.91 -11.16 24.32
CA ASN A 814 -41.02 -10.59 25.10
C ASN A 814 -40.82 -10.60 26.62
N SER A 815 -39.67 -11.08 27.10
CA SER A 815 -39.38 -11.24 28.53
C SER A 815 -38.02 -10.68 28.91
N VAL A 816 -37.53 -9.68 28.17
CA VAL A 816 -36.29 -8.96 28.48
C VAL A 816 -36.55 -8.14 29.73
N ILE A 817 -35.65 -8.23 30.71
CA ILE A 817 -35.71 -7.46 31.95
C ILE A 817 -34.59 -6.43 31.91
N TYR A 818 -34.99 -5.17 31.96
CA TYR A 818 -34.08 -4.03 32.12
C TYR A 818 -34.09 -3.56 33.57
N GLY A 819 -32.95 -3.09 34.04
CA GLY A 819 -32.81 -2.46 35.35
C GLY A 819 -32.01 -1.18 35.24
N GLU A 820 -32.34 -0.19 36.07
CA GLU A 820 -31.58 1.06 36.14
C GLU A 820 -30.13 0.79 36.56
N THR A 821 -29.21 1.61 36.06
CA THR A 821 -27.80 1.55 36.41
C THR A 821 -27.23 2.96 36.44
N GLU A 822 -26.37 3.25 37.40
CA GLU A 822 -25.61 4.50 37.41
C GLU A 822 -24.50 4.41 36.35
N TYR A 823 -24.32 5.49 35.60
CA TYR A 823 -23.26 5.64 34.61
C TYR A 823 -23.02 7.12 34.36
N THR A 824 -21.76 7.53 34.19
CA THR A 824 -21.40 8.89 33.79
C THR A 824 -20.21 8.88 32.84
N ASP A 825 -20.21 9.83 31.90
CA ASP A 825 -19.11 10.09 31.00
C ASP A 825 -18.96 11.57 30.64
N ASP A 826 -18.14 12.28 31.42
CA ASP A 826 -17.88 13.71 31.23
C ASP A 826 -17.34 14.08 29.84
N VAL A 827 -16.70 13.14 29.12
CA VAL A 827 -16.14 13.41 27.78
C VAL A 827 -17.23 13.48 26.71
N ASN A 828 -18.29 12.70 26.88
CA ASN A 828 -19.37 12.57 25.89
C ASN A 828 -20.71 13.16 26.37
N ASN A 829 -20.78 13.63 27.61
CA ASN A 829 -21.96 14.28 28.17
C ASN A 829 -22.41 15.48 27.29
N GLY A 830 -23.67 15.48 26.90
CA GLY A 830 -24.28 16.49 26.03
C GLY A 830 -24.03 16.28 24.53
N LYS A 831 -23.39 15.17 24.10
CA LYS A 831 -23.20 14.87 22.68
C LYS A 831 -24.36 14.08 22.09
N HIS A 832 -24.79 14.46 20.90
CA HIS A 832 -25.65 13.66 20.04
C HIS A 832 -24.86 12.48 19.45
N TYR A 833 -25.50 11.34 19.16
CA TYR A 833 -24.79 10.19 18.60
C TYR A 833 -24.02 10.50 17.30
N SER A 834 -24.52 11.43 16.48
CA SER A 834 -23.86 11.86 15.22
C SER A 834 -22.62 12.74 15.42
N GLU A 835 -22.35 13.16 16.66
CA GLU A 835 -21.11 13.84 17.05
C GLU A 835 -20.07 12.83 17.56
N MET A 836 -20.48 11.59 17.82
CA MET A 836 -19.62 10.49 18.26
C MET A 836 -19.29 9.54 17.11
N PHE A 837 -20.27 9.27 16.26
CA PHE A 837 -20.18 8.37 15.11
C PHE A 837 -20.47 9.14 13.82
N ASP A 838 -19.77 8.81 12.75
CA ASP A 838 -20.02 9.37 11.44
C ASP A 838 -21.41 8.98 10.93
N MET A 839 -22.23 10.00 10.63
CA MET A 839 -23.63 9.82 10.24
C MET A 839 -23.75 9.07 8.92
N ASP A 840 -22.88 9.36 7.95
CA ASP A 840 -22.95 8.76 6.63
C ASP A 840 -22.63 7.25 6.72
N SER A 841 -21.64 6.86 7.51
CA SER A 841 -21.31 5.44 7.75
C SER A 841 -22.44 4.68 8.46
N LEU A 842 -23.17 5.31 9.39
CA LEU A 842 -24.35 4.72 10.02
C LEU A 842 -25.49 4.50 9.01
N VAL A 843 -25.73 5.49 8.12
CA VAL A 843 -26.72 5.40 7.05
C VAL A 843 -26.32 4.31 6.04
N GLN A 844 -25.05 4.25 5.65
CA GLN A 844 -24.48 3.22 4.79
C GLN A 844 -24.74 1.83 5.38
N ASN A 845 -24.43 1.61 6.65
CA ASN A 845 -24.67 0.34 7.32
C ASN A 845 -26.16 -0.06 7.31
N PHE A 846 -27.06 0.88 7.58
CA PHE A 846 -28.50 0.62 7.49
C PHE A 846 -28.92 0.21 6.08
N LEU A 847 -28.50 0.97 5.06
CA LEU A 847 -28.85 0.67 3.67
C LEU A 847 -28.23 -0.64 3.17
N VAL A 848 -27.01 -0.99 3.58
CA VAL A 848 -26.38 -2.29 3.25
C VAL A 848 -27.16 -3.44 3.89
N CYS A 849 -27.52 -3.32 5.17
CA CYS A 849 -28.35 -4.33 5.83
C CYS A 849 -29.68 -4.52 5.06
N GLU A 850 -30.37 -3.41 4.76
CA GLU A 850 -31.67 -3.50 4.09
C GLU A 850 -31.57 -3.94 2.63
N PHE A 851 -30.57 -3.51 1.88
CA PHE A 851 -30.43 -3.89 0.48
C PHE A 851 -30.10 -5.38 0.34
N THR A 852 -29.23 -5.90 1.20
CA THR A 852 -28.71 -7.27 1.07
C THR A 852 -29.59 -8.34 1.72
N LEU A 853 -30.38 -7.97 2.73
CA LEU A 853 -31.09 -8.92 3.61
C LEU A 853 -30.15 -10.03 4.12
N ASN A 854 -28.88 -9.69 4.41
CA ASN A 854 -27.91 -10.63 4.93
C ASN A 854 -28.36 -11.12 6.31
N PHE A 855 -28.45 -12.44 6.49
CA PHE A 855 -28.87 -13.03 7.76
C PHE A 855 -27.92 -12.68 8.93
N ASP A 856 -26.67 -12.36 8.60
CA ASP A 856 -25.63 -11.99 9.55
C ASP A 856 -25.56 -10.48 9.82
N SER A 857 -26.25 -9.64 9.05
CA SER A 857 -26.37 -8.21 9.36
C SER A 857 -27.11 -7.98 10.69
N MET A 858 -26.81 -6.84 11.33
CA MET A 858 -27.24 -6.47 12.69
C MET A 858 -26.71 -7.38 13.82
N LYS A 859 -25.89 -8.39 13.49
CA LYS A 859 -25.10 -9.17 14.45
C LYS A 859 -23.61 -9.12 14.15
N ASN A 860 -23.26 -9.39 12.89
CA ASN A 860 -21.93 -9.60 12.35
C ASN A 860 -21.80 -8.90 10.99
N SER A 861 -20.76 -9.25 10.23
CA SER A 861 -20.54 -8.85 8.82
C SER A 861 -20.17 -7.37 8.59
N PHE A 862 -19.58 -6.71 9.59
CA PHE A 862 -18.94 -5.41 9.39
C PHE A 862 -17.84 -5.17 10.43
N TYR A 863 -16.97 -4.22 10.12
CA TYR A 863 -16.04 -3.62 11.06
C TYR A 863 -16.45 -2.19 11.34
N TYR A 864 -15.98 -1.63 12.43
CA TYR A 864 -15.94 -0.18 12.60
C TYR A 864 -14.63 0.20 13.27
N HIS A 865 -14.16 1.42 13.04
CA HIS A 865 -12.93 1.91 13.63
C HIS A 865 -13.17 3.27 14.29
N LYS A 866 -12.27 3.64 15.19
CA LYS A 866 -12.21 4.99 15.73
C LYS A 866 -10.76 5.44 15.79
N ASP A 867 -10.44 6.49 15.03
CA ASP A 867 -9.13 7.11 15.10
C ASP A 867 -9.04 8.14 16.23
N VAL A 868 -7.82 8.55 16.55
CA VAL A 868 -7.50 9.55 17.57
C VAL A 868 -8.14 10.89 17.19
N GLY A 869 -8.89 11.47 18.11
CA GLY A 869 -9.58 12.76 17.89
C GLY A 869 -10.76 12.74 16.90
N GLU A 870 -10.94 11.66 16.13
CA GLU A 870 -11.98 11.56 15.10
C GLU A 870 -13.24 10.84 15.61
N LYS A 871 -14.33 10.94 14.82
CA LYS A 871 -15.55 10.14 15.04
C LYS A 871 -15.28 8.67 14.73
N ALA A 872 -16.08 7.78 15.32
CA ALA A 872 -16.10 6.39 14.89
C ALA A 872 -16.79 6.25 13.52
N THR A 873 -16.36 5.29 12.71
CA THR A 873 -16.84 5.06 11.34
C THR A 873 -17.06 3.58 11.09
N ILE A 874 -18.20 3.20 10.48
CA ILE A 874 -18.49 1.81 10.07
C ILE A 874 -17.81 1.52 8.74
N GLY A 875 -17.01 0.47 8.70
CA GLY A 875 -16.26 0.02 7.54
C GLY A 875 -14.99 -0.75 7.96
N PRO A 876 -14.44 -1.58 7.07
CA PRO A 876 -15.08 -2.09 5.85
C PRO A 876 -16.16 -3.16 6.15
N PHE A 877 -17.05 -3.38 5.17
CA PHE A 877 -18.05 -4.45 5.21
C PHE A 877 -17.41 -5.81 4.85
N TRP A 878 -17.87 -6.91 5.45
CA TRP A 878 -17.22 -8.22 5.32
C TRP A 878 -18.22 -9.39 5.42
N ASP A 879 -17.99 -10.51 4.71
CA ASP A 879 -18.79 -11.76 4.78
C ASP A 879 -20.30 -11.61 4.50
N TYR A 880 -20.64 -11.39 3.23
CA TYR A 880 -22.00 -11.24 2.70
C TYR A 880 -22.45 -12.40 1.80
N ASP A 881 -21.81 -13.56 1.90
CA ASP A 881 -22.22 -14.77 1.18
C ASP A 881 -23.63 -15.23 1.61
N TRP A 882 -24.07 -14.95 2.84
CA TRP A 882 -25.40 -15.28 3.40
C TRP A 882 -26.51 -14.23 3.12
N SER A 883 -26.55 -13.71 1.89
CA SER A 883 -27.44 -12.61 1.52
C SER A 883 -28.17 -12.83 0.19
N MET A 884 -29.03 -11.88 -0.17
CA MET A 884 -29.56 -11.69 -1.54
C MET A 884 -30.12 -12.98 -2.17
N GLY A 885 -31.08 -13.59 -1.50
CA GLY A 885 -31.81 -14.76 -1.99
C GLY A 885 -31.08 -16.10 -1.89
N ASN A 886 -29.86 -16.16 -1.33
CA ASN A 886 -29.05 -17.38 -1.28
C ASN A 886 -29.78 -18.55 -0.58
N ARG A 887 -29.86 -19.73 -1.22
CA ARG A 887 -30.54 -20.93 -0.65
C ARG A 887 -29.87 -21.41 0.65
N SER A 888 -28.59 -21.13 0.84
CA SER A 888 -27.81 -21.52 2.03
C SER A 888 -28.33 -20.88 3.32
N THR A 889 -29.11 -19.79 3.25
CA THR A 889 -29.57 -19.02 4.42
C THR A 889 -30.86 -19.56 5.04
N SER A 890 -31.24 -20.82 4.80
CA SER A 890 -32.53 -21.39 5.25
C SER A 890 -33.79 -20.58 4.85
N GLY A 891 -33.69 -19.79 3.78
CA GLY A 891 -34.80 -19.01 3.22
C GLY A 891 -35.01 -17.60 3.79
N TYR A 892 -34.27 -17.17 4.82
CA TYR A 892 -34.46 -15.85 5.43
C TYR A 892 -34.17 -14.67 4.48
N SER A 893 -33.09 -14.76 3.70
CA SER A 893 -32.69 -13.73 2.72
C SER A 893 -33.61 -13.65 1.50
N ARG A 894 -34.62 -14.54 1.37
CA ARG A 894 -35.57 -14.56 0.23
C ARG A 894 -36.82 -13.73 0.47
N HIS A 895 -36.86 -13.02 1.57
CA HIS A 895 -38.04 -12.29 1.98
C HIS A 895 -37.98 -10.83 1.60
N THR A 896 -38.02 -10.59 0.29
CA THR A 896 -37.71 -9.32 -0.37
C THR A 896 -38.66 -8.18 -0.03
N SER A 897 -39.86 -8.46 0.50
CA SER A 897 -40.91 -7.46 0.76
C SER A 897 -41.10 -7.09 2.23
N ARG A 898 -40.01 -7.00 3.00
CA ARG A 898 -40.02 -6.53 4.40
C ARG A 898 -38.70 -5.88 4.80
N TRP A 899 -38.75 -5.01 5.80
CA TRP A 899 -37.56 -4.46 6.46
C TRP A 899 -36.87 -5.52 7.31
N GLN A 900 -35.56 -5.67 7.17
CA GLN A 900 -34.76 -6.53 8.05
C GLN A 900 -34.77 -5.96 9.48
N THR A 901 -34.54 -4.65 9.59
CA THR A 901 -34.41 -3.96 10.88
C THR A 901 -35.64 -4.14 11.75
N THR A 902 -36.86 -4.06 11.20
CA THR A 902 -38.07 -4.06 12.04
C THR A 902 -38.74 -5.43 12.16
N HIS A 903 -38.36 -6.40 11.35
CA HIS A 903 -39.03 -7.70 11.33
C HIS A 903 -38.40 -8.69 12.33
N ASP A 904 -39.15 -9.08 13.36
CA ASP A 904 -38.70 -9.97 14.45
C ASP A 904 -38.07 -11.29 13.99
N GLY A 905 -38.46 -11.82 12.82
CA GLY A 905 -37.85 -13.04 12.26
C GLY A 905 -36.33 -12.97 12.06
N PHE A 906 -35.76 -11.77 11.93
CA PHE A 906 -34.31 -11.55 11.80
C PHE A 906 -33.59 -11.44 13.16
N THR A 907 -34.32 -11.53 14.28
CA THR A 907 -33.74 -11.52 15.63
C THR A 907 -33.89 -12.86 16.34
N TYR A 908 -34.12 -13.92 15.58
CA TYR A 908 -34.30 -15.27 16.11
C TYR A 908 -33.01 -15.88 16.66
N GLU A 909 -31.87 -15.65 16.01
CA GLU A 909 -30.63 -16.36 16.34
C GLU A 909 -29.96 -15.82 17.59
N LYS A 910 -29.89 -14.49 17.71
CA LYS A 910 -29.09 -13.82 18.74
C LYS A 910 -29.84 -12.66 19.38
N PHE A 911 -29.72 -12.52 20.70
CA PHE A 911 -30.32 -11.42 21.45
C PHE A 911 -29.83 -10.04 20.98
N TYR A 912 -28.55 -9.91 20.65
CA TYR A 912 -28.00 -8.61 20.25
C TYR A 912 -28.50 -8.08 18.91
N GLN A 913 -29.12 -8.93 18.06
CA GLN A 913 -29.90 -8.43 16.90
C GLN A 913 -31.17 -7.68 17.35
N TYR A 914 -31.72 -8.01 18.51
CA TYR A 914 -32.90 -7.34 19.07
C TYR A 914 -32.60 -5.93 19.58
N VAL A 915 -31.40 -5.72 20.13
CA VAL A 915 -30.89 -4.41 20.61
C VAL A 915 -29.92 -3.75 19.62
N SER A 916 -29.87 -4.20 18.36
CA SER A 916 -28.97 -3.63 17.34
C SER A 916 -29.18 -2.12 17.16
N TRP A 917 -28.09 -1.40 16.94
CA TRP A 917 -28.09 0.05 16.73
C TRP A 917 -29.06 0.51 15.63
N ASN A 918 -29.16 -0.22 14.52
CA ASN A 918 -30.09 0.12 13.43
C ASN A 918 -31.56 0.22 13.92
N ARG A 919 -31.96 -0.60 14.90
CA ARG A 919 -33.31 -0.56 15.47
C ARG A 919 -33.56 0.68 16.33
N MET A 920 -32.51 1.27 16.88
CA MET A 920 -32.59 2.50 17.65
C MET A 920 -32.54 3.73 16.74
N LEU A 921 -31.67 3.72 15.73
CA LEU A 921 -31.49 4.80 14.76
C LEU A 921 -32.77 5.09 13.96
N ILE A 922 -33.54 4.08 13.56
CA ILE A 922 -34.81 4.28 12.82
C ILE A 922 -35.94 4.91 13.65
N ARG A 923 -35.69 5.25 14.92
CA ARG A 923 -36.59 6.09 15.73
C ARG A 923 -36.34 7.58 15.50
N ASP A 924 -35.19 7.96 14.96
CA ASP A 924 -34.80 9.35 14.70
C ASP A 924 -35.23 9.80 13.29
N PRO A 925 -36.16 10.77 13.15
CA PRO A 925 -36.51 11.32 11.85
C PRO A 925 -35.33 11.93 11.09
N TYR A 926 -34.30 12.45 11.79
CA TYR A 926 -33.13 13.02 11.13
C TYR A 926 -32.28 11.94 10.45
N PHE A 927 -31.96 10.84 11.16
CA PHE A 927 -31.34 9.66 10.56
C PHE A 927 -32.13 9.15 9.34
N LEU A 928 -33.45 9.05 9.48
CA LEU A 928 -34.33 8.59 8.40
C LEU A 928 -34.28 9.52 7.19
N LEU A 929 -34.21 10.84 7.38
CA LEU A 929 -34.10 11.78 6.27
C LEU A 929 -32.80 11.53 5.49
N LYS A 930 -31.69 11.33 6.21
CA LYS A 930 -30.39 11.01 5.58
C LYS A 930 -30.40 9.67 4.85
N ALA A 931 -31.03 8.65 5.42
CA ALA A 931 -31.23 7.38 4.73
C ALA A 931 -32.12 7.51 3.48
N TYR A 932 -33.16 8.34 3.53
CA TYR A 932 -34.03 8.62 2.38
C TYR A 932 -33.25 9.32 1.26
N GLU A 933 -32.56 10.41 1.56
CA GLU A 933 -31.74 11.16 0.60
C GLU A 933 -30.69 10.25 -0.04
N LYS A 934 -29.96 9.46 0.77
CA LYS A 934 -28.92 8.55 0.27
C LYS A 934 -29.49 7.42 -0.59
N TYR A 935 -30.64 6.83 -0.24
CA TYR A 935 -31.29 5.84 -1.11
C TYR A 935 -31.67 6.42 -2.47
N LYS A 936 -32.26 7.63 -2.49
CA LYS A 936 -32.66 8.30 -3.75
C LYS A 936 -31.44 8.55 -4.65
N GLU A 937 -30.31 8.92 -4.06
CA GLU A 937 -29.04 9.08 -4.77
C GLU A 937 -28.57 7.74 -5.37
N VAL A 938 -28.35 6.71 -4.54
CA VAL A 938 -27.77 5.44 -5.02
C VAL A 938 -28.70 4.63 -5.90
N ARG A 939 -30.01 4.88 -5.83
CA ARG A 939 -30.98 4.23 -6.71
C ARG A 939 -30.79 4.62 -8.17
N GLU A 940 -30.39 5.86 -8.44
CA GLU A 940 -30.17 6.41 -9.79
C GLU A 940 -28.72 6.22 -10.28
N THR A 941 -27.78 5.94 -9.38
CA THR A 941 -26.37 5.71 -9.70
C THR A 941 -26.00 4.24 -9.56
N SER A 942 -25.68 3.81 -8.34
CA SER A 942 -25.03 2.54 -8.02
C SER A 942 -25.95 1.33 -8.26
N ILE A 943 -27.21 1.40 -7.81
CA ILE A 943 -28.19 0.32 -8.04
C ILE A 943 -28.52 0.24 -9.53
N ALA A 944 -28.65 1.38 -10.22
CA ALA A 944 -28.90 1.42 -11.65
C ALA A 944 -27.76 0.75 -12.45
N TYR A 945 -26.51 1.02 -12.08
CA TYR A 945 -25.33 0.35 -12.63
C TYR A 945 -25.32 -1.16 -12.35
N ILE A 946 -25.70 -1.58 -11.14
CA ILE A 946 -25.72 -3.00 -10.77
C ILE A 946 -26.63 -3.82 -11.70
N ILE A 947 -27.83 -3.28 -12.01
CA ILE A 947 -28.88 -4.00 -12.74
C ILE A 947 -28.96 -3.66 -14.25
N ALA A 948 -28.10 -2.79 -14.76
CA ALA A 948 -28.13 -2.40 -16.17
C ALA A 948 -27.85 -3.60 -17.11
N GLU A 949 -28.39 -3.55 -18.34
CA GLU A 949 -28.22 -4.62 -19.34
C GLU A 949 -26.75 -4.89 -19.69
N ASP A 950 -25.88 -3.89 -19.54
CA ASP A 950 -24.43 -3.93 -19.71
C ASP A 950 -23.69 -3.56 -18.41
N GLY A 951 -24.37 -3.66 -17.27
CA GLY A 951 -23.85 -3.32 -15.94
C GLY A 951 -23.12 -4.47 -15.24
N TYR A 952 -22.87 -4.28 -13.94
CA TYR A 952 -22.07 -5.18 -13.10
C TYR A 952 -22.52 -6.65 -13.16
N LEU A 953 -23.82 -6.92 -12.98
CA LEU A 953 -24.33 -8.30 -12.96
C LEU A 953 -24.10 -9.00 -14.30
N LYS A 954 -24.30 -8.28 -15.41
CA LYS A 954 -24.09 -8.82 -16.75
C LYS A 954 -22.62 -9.15 -16.99
N GLU A 955 -21.72 -8.23 -16.64
CA GLU A 955 -20.29 -8.43 -16.77
C GLU A 955 -19.84 -9.69 -16.00
N LYS A 956 -20.27 -9.81 -14.74
CA LYS A 956 -19.95 -10.96 -13.90
C LYS A 956 -20.56 -12.26 -14.44
N TYR A 957 -21.80 -12.24 -14.90
CA TYR A 957 -22.42 -13.41 -15.53
C TYR A 957 -21.57 -13.95 -16.70
N ASP A 958 -21.13 -13.06 -17.59
CA ASP A 958 -20.33 -13.44 -18.76
C ASP A 958 -18.93 -13.95 -18.36
N LYS A 959 -18.28 -13.28 -17.39
CA LYS A 959 -16.94 -13.64 -16.90
C LYS A 959 -16.94 -15.02 -16.19
N PHE A 960 -18.01 -15.37 -15.45
CA PHE A 960 -18.05 -16.57 -14.60
C PHE A 960 -18.68 -17.81 -15.24
N THR A 961 -19.53 -17.66 -16.27
CA THR A 961 -20.29 -18.80 -16.84
C THR A 961 -19.39 -19.99 -17.23
N GLY A 962 -18.22 -19.74 -17.83
CA GLY A 962 -17.25 -20.79 -18.16
C GLY A 962 -16.62 -21.45 -16.92
N PRO A 963 -15.87 -20.67 -16.11
CA PRO A 963 -15.24 -21.12 -14.88
C PRO A 963 -16.17 -21.88 -13.93
N ALA A 964 -17.40 -21.40 -13.78
CA ALA A 964 -18.34 -21.96 -12.83
C ALA A 964 -18.72 -23.40 -13.18
N VAL A 965 -18.87 -23.74 -14.46
CA VAL A 965 -19.11 -25.13 -14.88
C VAL A 965 -17.93 -26.05 -14.53
N ALA A 966 -16.70 -25.56 -14.65
CA ALA A 966 -15.52 -26.32 -14.25
C ALA A 966 -15.44 -26.48 -12.71
N ASN A 967 -15.76 -25.42 -11.96
CA ASN A 967 -15.89 -25.45 -10.51
C ASN A 967 -16.96 -26.46 -10.05
N ASP A 968 -18.14 -26.46 -10.66
CA ASP A 968 -19.26 -27.33 -10.31
C ASP A 968 -18.93 -28.80 -10.53
N LYS A 969 -18.19 -29.11 -11.59
CA LYS A 969 -17.68 -30.47 -11.83
C LYS A 969 -16.71 -30.93 -10.76
N ARG A 970 -15.86 -30.04 -10.25
CA ARG A 970 -14.89 -30.36 -9.18
C ARG A 970 -15.57 -30.54 -7.83
N TRP A 971 -16.53 -29.67 -7.49
CA TRP A 971 -17.11 -29.56 -6.14
C TRP A 971 -18.56 -30.04 -6.03
N ARG A 972 -19.05 -30.77 -7.04
CA ARG A 972 -20.43 -31.29 -7.07
C ARG A 972 -20.84 -31.98 -5.78
N GLY A 973 -22.02 -31.64 -5.27
CA GLY A 973 -22.62 -32.28 -4.09
C GLY A 973 -22.12 -31.74 -2.74
N ILE A 974 -21.27 -30.71 -2.73
CA ILE A 974 -20.94 -29.94 -1.52
C ILE A 974 -21.85 -28.71 -1.39
N ILE A 975 -22.39 -28.23 -2.51
CA ILE A 975 -23.04 -26.94 -2.65
C ILE A 975 -24.57 -27.14 -2.67
N VAL A 976 -25.32 -26.17 -2.13
CA VAL A 976 -26.80 -26.22 -2.02
C VAL A 976 -27.49 -26.03 -3.38
N TYR A 977 -26.76 -25.52 -4.37
CA TYR A 977 -27.23 -25.29 -5.73
C TYR A 977 -26.93 -26.47 -6.65
N ASP A 978 -27.81 -26.67 -7.63
CA ASP A 978 -27.62 -27.67 -8.69
C ASP A 978 -26.52 -27.24 -9.68
N ASP A 979 -26.49 -25.95 -10.02
CA ASP A 979 -25.50 -25.30 -10.89
C ASP A 979 -25.45 -23.77 -10.66
N TYR A 980 -24.42 -23.13 -11.22
CA TYR A 980 -24.20 -21.68 -11.19
C TYR A 980 -25.38 -20.87 -11.73
N LEU A 981 -25.99 -21.30 -12.84
CA LEU A 981 -27.09 -20.57 -13.47
C LEU A 981 -28.28 -20.47 -12.52
N SER A 982 -28.61 -21.56 -11.82
CA SER A 982 -29.64 -21.57 -10.78
C SER A 982 -29.35 -20.62 -9.62
N ALA A 983 -28.07 -20.32 -9.36
CA ALA A 983 -27.66 -19.38 -8.32
C ALA A 983 -27.77 -17.92 -8.77
N MET A 984 -27.44 -17.65 -10.04
CA MET A 984 -27.64 -16.34 -10.66
C MET A 984 -29.13 -16.02 -10.81
N GLU A 985 -29.94 -16.97 -11.26
CA GLU A 985 -31.40 -16.81 -11.34
C GLU A 985 -32.02 -16.42 -9.98
N ASP A 986 -31.56 -17.01 -8.87
CA ASP A 986 -32.01 -16.67 -7.52
C ASP A 986 -31.56 -15.25 -7.10
N LEU A 987 -30.38 -14.79 -7.53
CA LEU A 987 -29.87 -13.45 -7.24
C LEU A 987 -30.64 -12.39 -8.06
N GLU A 988 -30.87 -12.66 -9.35
CA GLU A 988 -31.68 -11.81 -10.22
C GLU A 988 -33.13 -11.72 -9.71
N ASP A 989 -33.76 -12.86 -9.39
CA ASP A 989 -35.12 -12.89 -8.82
C ASP A 989 -35.21 -12.13 -7.48
N TYR A 990 -34.15 -12.17 -6.68
CA TYR A 990 -34.06 -11.37 -5.46
C TYR A 990 -34.08 -9.88 -5.79
N LEU A 991 -33.20 -9.41 -6.68
CA LEU A 991 -33.07 -7.99 -7.02
C LEU A 991 -34.33 -7.45 -7.72
N ASP A 992 -34.90 -8.23 -8.65
CA ASP A 992 -36.14 -7.94 -9.37
C ASP A 992 -37.35 -7.74 -8.44
N LYS A 993 -37.31 -8.31 -7.23
CA LYS A 993 -38.36 -8.13 -6.21
C LYS A 993 -37.98 -7.11 -5.15
N ARG A 994 -36.71 -7.08 -4.73
CA ARG A 994 -36.25 -6.23 -3.62
C ARG A 994 -36.21 -4.77 -4.03
N ILE A 995 -35.69 -4.46 -5.21
CA ILE A 995 -35.53 -3.07 -5.66
C ILE A 995 -36.89 -2.40 -5.86
N PRO A 996 -37.87 -2.97 -6.58
CA PRO A 996 -39.20 -2.35 -6.70
C PRO A 996 -39.90 -2.20 -5.34
N TRP A 997 -39.73 -3.15 -4.43
CA TRP A 997 -40.31 -3.03 -3.09
C TRP A 997 -39.68 -1.90 -2.27
N LEU A 998 -38.35 -1.71 -2.37
CA LEU A 998 -37.67 -0.55 -1.77
C LEU A 998 -38.16 0.75 -2.44
N ASP A 999 -38.28 0.80 -3.77
CA ASP A 999 -38.81 1.96 -4.50
C ASP A 999 -40.22 2.37 -4.01
N GLU A 1000 -41.08 1.39 -3.70
CA GLU A 1000 -42.38 1.64 -3.07
C GLU A 1000 -42.25 2.29 -1.68
N GLN A 1001 -41.30 1.84 -0.85
CA GLN A 1001 -41.13 2.42 0.50
C GLN A 1001 -40.50 3.81 0.46
N PHE A 1002 -39.60 4.06 -0.50
CA PHE A 1002 -38.90 5.34 -0.69
C PHE A 1002 -39.60 6.25 -1.71
N THR A 1003 -40.92 6.08 -1.93
CA THR A 1003 -41.69 6.95 -2.83
C THR A 1003 -41.70 8.40 -2.33
N ASP A 1004 -41.87 8.58 -1.03
CA ASP A 1004 -41.73 9.84 -0.32
C ASP A 1004 -41.28 9.56 1.12
N PHE A 1005 -40.76 10.60 1.79
CA PHE A 1005 -40.20 10.47 3.15
C PHE A 1005 -41.22 9.94 4.17
N ASP A 1006 -42.44 10.46 4.10
CA ASP A 1006 -43.56 10.11 4.98
C ASP A 1006 -43.94 8.62 4.86
N THR A 1007 -43.97 8.12 3.63
CA THR A 1007 -44.21 6.72 3.29
C THR A 1007 -43.12 5.83 3.87
N MET A 1008 -41.85 6.21 3.72
CA MET A 1008 -40.72 5.46 4.28
C MET A 1008 -40.82 5.36 5.79
N VAL A 1009 -41.00 6.49 6.49
CA VAL A 1009 -41.13 6.54 7.96
C VAL A 1009 -42.30 5.67 8.45
N LYS A 1010 -43.47 5.77 7.79
CA LYS A 1010 -44.65 4.96 8.13
C LYS A 1010 -44.40 3.46 7.94
N SER A 1011 -43.69 3.07 6.88
CA SER A 1011 -43.43 1.65 6.55
C SER A 1011 -42.52 0.95 7.56
N LEU A 1012 -41.50 1.65 8.10
CA LEU A 1012 -40.63 1.14 9.17
C LEU A 1012 -41.41 1.01 10.48
N GLY A 1013 -42.18 2.06 10.81
CA GLY A 1013 -43.12 2.05 11.91
C GLY A 1013 -42.52 2.02 13.31
N TYR A 1014 -41.24 2.37 13.47
CA TYR A 1014 -40.65 2.61 14.79
C TYR A 1014 -40.95 4.04 15.27
N TYR A 1015 -40.96 5.02 14.37
CA TYR A 1015 -41.46 6.36 14.65
C TYR A 1015 -43.01 6.45 14.57
N ARG A 1016 -43.61 7.28 15.43
CA ARG A 1016 -45.07 7.48 15.51
C ARG A 1016 -45.41 8.96 15.70
N THR A 1017 -45.95 9.59 14.66
CA THR A 1017 -46.48 10.96 14.75
C THR A 1017 -47.60 11.05 15.78
N SER A 1018 -47.59 12.12 16.58
CA SER A 1018 -48.56 12.33 17.65
C SER A 1018 -49.62 13.37 17.29
N ASP A 1019 -50.84 13.15 17.78
CA ASP A 1019 -51.94 14.14 17.72
C ASP A 1019 -51.88 15.20 18.85
N TYR A 1020 -50.76 15.25 19.61
CA TYR A 1020 -50.62 16.17 20.76
C TYR A 1020 -50.04 17.51 20.33
N LEU A 1021 -49.33 17.53 19.22
CA LEU A 1021 -48.66 18.70 18.67
C LEU A 1021 -48.38 18.51 17.18
N SER A 1022 -48.18 19.61 16.48
CA SER A 1022 -47.80 19.64 15.07
C SER A 1022 -47.00 20.90 14.76
N VAL A 1023 -46.16 20.83 13.72
CA VAL A 1023 -45.54 22.03 13.13
C VAL A 1023 -46.61 22.78 12.34
N GLU A 1024 -46.84 24.06 12.67
CA GLU A 1024 -47.81 24.93 11.99
C GLU A 1024 -47.19 25.61 10.77
N SER A 1025 -46.00 26.17 10.94
CA SER A 1025 -45.32 26.92 9.90
C SER A 1025 -43.81 26.91 10.08
N VAL A 1026 -43.12 26.87 8.95
CA VAL A 1026 -41.68 27.12 8.81
C VAL A 1026 -41.53 28.31 7.86
N VAL A 1027 -40.91 29.39 8.32
CA VAL A 1027 -40.80 30.66 7.59
C VAL A 1027 -39.35 31.05 7.42
N ASN A 1028 -38.90 31.17 6.18
CA ASN A 1028 -37.56 31.64 5.84
C ASN A 1028 -37.50 33.17 5.96
N GLU A 1029 -36.65 33.65 6.85
CA GLU A 1029 -36.43 35.06 7.10
C GLU A 1029 -35.45 35.67 6.07
N SER A 1030 -35.52 36.98 5.89
CA SER A 1030 -34.70 37.69 4.90
C SER A 1030 -33.18 37.59 5.12
N ASN A 1031 -32.74 37.24 6.34
CA ASN A 1031 -31.34 37.05 6.71
C ASN A 1031 -30.88 35.59 6.59
N GLY A 1032 -31.75 34.67 6.14
CA GLY A 1032 -31.47 33.24 6.03
C GLY A 1032 -31.82 32.42 7.27
N ASP A 1033 -32.22 33.06 8.37
CA ASP A 1033 -32.73 32.36 9.55
C ASP A 1033 -34.10 31.73 9.26
N VAL A 1034 -34.49 30.76 10.07
CA VAL A 1034 -35.78 30.08 9.92
C VAL A 1034 -36.58 30.17 11.21
N THR A 1035 -37.78 30.72 11.11
CA THR A 1035 -38.73 30.78 12.23
C THR A 1035 -39.67 29.57 12.16
N ILE A 1036 -39.72 28.78 13.23
CA ILE A 1036 -40.53 27.56 13.33
C ILE A 1036 -41.58 27.75 14.42
N THR A 1037 -42.86 27.57 14.06
CA THR A 1037 -43.98 27.63 15.00
C THR A 1037 -44.65 26.26 15.08
N ALA A 1038 -44.85 25.77 16.30
CA ALA A 1038 -45.57 24.54 16.60
C ALA A 1038 -46.84 24.84 17.41
N ILE A 1039 -47.88 24.03 17.21
CA ILE A 1039 -49.14 24.09 17.96
C ILE A 1039 -49.19 22.91 18.93
N ALA A 1040 -49.57 23.18 20.18
CA ALA A 1040 -49.97 22.17 21.15
C ALA A 1040 -51.48 21.93 21.07
N SER A 1041 -51.87 20.72 20.67
CA SER A 1041 -53.27 20.28 20.59
C SER A 1041 -53.77 19.60 21.87
N ASN A 1042 -52.87 19.27 22.80
CA ASN A 1042 -53.20 18.64 24.08
C ASN A 1042 -52.80 19.53 25.27
N GLU A 1043 -53.69 19.68 26.25
CA GLU A 1043 -53.49 20.54 27.43
C GLU A 1043 -52.33 20.13 28.34
N LYS A 1044 -51.84 18.89 28.20
CA LYS A 1044 -50.68 18.39 28.94
C LYS A 1044 -49.36 18.94 28.41
N VAL A 1045 -49.32 19.40 27.16
CA VAL A 1045 -48.11 19.99 26.57
C VAL A 1045 -47.97 21.42 27.08
N LYS A 1046 -46.94 21.67 27.89
CA LYS A 1046 -46.64 22.99 28.45
C LYS A 1046 -45.41 23.61 27.81
N ASN A 1047 -44.50 22.78 27.34
CA ASN A 1047 -43.33 23.18 26.59
C ASN A 1047 -43.20 22.30 25.34
N ILE A 1048 -42.53 22.80 24.30
CA ILE A 1048 -42.19 22.04 23.10
C ILE A 1048 -40.67 22.12 22.91
N ALA A 1049 -40.02 20.97 22.80
CA ALA A 1049 -38.64 20.88 22.35
C ALA A 1049 -38.61 20.86 20.82
N PHE A 1050 -37.71 21.63 20.23
CA PHE A 1050 -37.46 21.69 18.80
C PHE A 1050 -36.05 21.15 18.58
N GLN A 1051 -35.97 19.98 17.94
CA GLN A 1051 -34.71 19.35 17.56
C GLN A 1051 -34.56 19.49 16.04
N VAL A 1052 -33.60 20.30 15.61
CA VAL A 1052 -33.34 20.60 14.20
C VAL A 1052 -32.08 19.87 13.75
N ASN A 1053 -32.20 19.10 12.67
CA ASN A 1053 -31.10 18.29 12.10
C ASN A 1053 -30.35 17.45 13.14
N GLY A 1054 -31.09 16.91 14.13
CA GLY A 1054 -30.56 16.10 15.23
C GLY A 1054 -29.83 16.90 16.31
N THR A 1055 -28.87 17.76 15.96
CA THR A 1055 -27.92 18.33 16.92
C THR A 1055 -28.37 19.65 17.56
N TYR A 1056 -29.23 20.44 16.93
CA TYR A 1056 -29.71 21.69 17.51
C TYR A 1056 -30.99 21.45 18.32
N LEU A 1057 -30.89 21.46 19.65
CA LEU A 1057 -32.00 21.23 20.57
C LEU A 1057 -32.31 22.48 21.41
N VAL A 1058 -33.55 22.98 21.33
CA VAL A 1058 -34.02 24.11 22.14
C VAL A 1058 -35.48 23.92 22.54
N SER A 1059 -35.85 24.39 23.73
CA SER A 1059 -37.23 24.34 24.22
C SER A 1059 -37.88 25.73 24.26
N ALA A 1060 -39.20 25.76 24.04
CA ALA A 1060 -40.01 26.97 24.19
C ALA A 1060 -41.33 26.67 24.91
N GLU A 1061 -41.75 27.61 25.75
CA GLU A 1061 -43.02 27.56 26.47
C GLU A 1061 -44.20 27.69 25.50
N VAL A 1062 -45.28 26.96 25.77
CA VAL A 1062 -46.53 27.03 25.01
C VAL A 1062 -47.36 28.22 25.51
N ALA A 1063 -47.39 29.30 24.75
CA ALA A 1063 -48.24 30.47 24.97
C ALA A 1063 -49.38 30.51 23.94
N ASP A 1064 -50.62 30.70 24.40
CA ASP A 1064 -51.83 30.71 23.56
C ASP A 1064 -51.95 29.48 22.62
N GLY A 1065 -51.48 28.33 23.11
CA GLY A 1065 -51.49 27.05 22.37
C GLY A 1065 -50.35 26.90 21.36
N LYS A 1066 -49.37 27.81 21.31
CA LYS A 1066 -48.25 27.78 20.37
C LYS A 1066 -46.91 27.93 21.07
N ALA A 1067 -45.88 27.34 20.48
CA ALA A 1067 -44.47 27.62 20.81
C ALA A 1067 -43.75 28.03 19.53
N THR A 1068 -42.79 28.95 19.62
CA THR A 1068 -42.07 29.48 18.45
C THR A 1068 -40.60 29.66 18.79
N ILE A 1069 -39.74 29.28 17.85
CA ILE A 1069 -38.30 29.49 17.92
C ILE A 1069 -37.80 30.10 16.60
N THR A 1070 -36.60 30.69 16.64
CA THR A 1070 -35.88 31.14 15.45
C THR A 1070 -34.53 30.41 15.43
N VAL A 1071 -34.27 29.68 14.35
CA VAL A 1071 -33.05 28.91 14.09
C VAL A 1071 -32.15 29.74 13.19
N SER A 1072 -30.90 29.95 13.57
CA SER A 1072 -29.99 30.72 12.72
C SER A 1072 -29.59 29.94 11.47
N ALA A 1073 -29.29 30.65 10.39
CA ALA A 1073 -28.81 30.04 9.14
C ALA A 1073 -27.58 29.12 9.31
N GLU A 1074 -26.80 29.32 10.37
CA GLU A 1074 -25.60 28.52 10.69
C GLU A 1074 -25.94 27.13 11.27
N GLN A 1075 -27.14 26.94 11.81
CA GLN A 1075 -27.61 25.66 12.38
C GLN A 1075 -28.34 24.80 11.34
N LEU A 1076 -28.50 25.29 10.12
CA LEU A 1076 -29.20 24.62 9.03
C LEU A 1076 -28.19 24.04 8.03
N THR A 1077 -28.56 22.94 7.37
CA THR A 1077 -27.79 22.47 6.23
C THR A 1077 -27.97 23.41 5.06
N LYS A 1078 -26.87 23.72 4.36
CA LYS A 1078 -26.88 24.54 3.14
C LYS A 1078 -27.17 23.70 1.90
N ASP A 1079 -26.84 22.41 1.97
CA ASP A 1079 -26.99 21.44 0.91
C ASP A 1079 -27.91 20.32 1.40
N GLY A 1080 -29.01 20.05 0.68
CA GLY A 1080 -30.02 19.06 1.06
C GLY A 1080 -31.14 19.62 1.94
N SER A 1081 -32.03 18.72 2.38
CA SER A 1081 -33.22 19.09 3.14
C SER A 1081 -32.90 19.24 4.63
N ASN A 1082 -33.60 20.16 5.29
CA ASN A 1082 -33.61 20.32 6.74
C ASN A 1082 -34.82 19.61 7.35
N ILE A 1083 -34.71 19.22 8.63
CA ILE A 1083 -35.83 18.65 9.38
C ILE A 1083 -35.88 19.19 10.80
N VAL A 1084 -37.10 19.46 11.27
CA VAL A 1084 -37.39 19.73 12.67
C VAL A 1084 -38.27 18.63 13.24
N GLU A 1085 -37.86 18.04 14.36
CA GLU A 1085 -38.71 17.24 15.22
C GLU A 1085 -39.18 18.10 16.40
N VAL A 1086 -40.49 18.19 16.60
CA VAL A 1086 -41.10 18.83 17.77
C VAL A 1086 -41.55 17.77 18.76
N LYS A 1087 -41.06 17.86 20.01
CA LYS A 1087 -41.35 16.89 21.08
C LYS A 1087 -42.13 17.56 22.22
N ALA A 1088 -43.19 16.90 22.67
CA ALA A 1088 -44.03 17.42 23.74
C ALA A 1088 -43.35 17.29 25.12
N MET A 1089 -43.39 18.37 25.91
CA MET A 1089 -42.90 18.39 27.28
C MET A 1089 -43.95 18.96 28.25
N ASP A 1090 -43.87 18.55 29.52
CA ASP A 1090 -44.68 19.11 30.61
C ASP A 1090 -44.07 20.40 31.20
N ASP A 1091 -44.61 20.87 32.32
CA ASP A 1091 -44.17 22.08 33.03
C ASP A 1091 -42.84 21.92 33.77
N GLU A 1092 -42.37 20.69 33.96
CA GLU A 1092 -41.08 20.34 34.56
C GLU A 1092 -40.00 20.08 33.49
N LEU A 1093 -40.29 20.40 32.22
CA LEU A 1093 -39.44 20.14 31.05
C LEU A 1093 -39.13 18.64 30.83
N GLN A 1094 -40.02 17.75 31.29
CA GLN A 1094 -39.89 16.31 31.04
C GLN A 1094 -40.65 15.92 29.78
N TYR A 1095 -40.09 14.99 28.99
CA TYR A 1095 -40.75 14.51 27.78
C TYR A 1095 -42.03 13.72 28.09
N ILE A 1096 -43.11 14.03 27.35
CA ILE A 1096 -44.38 13.31 27.49
C ILE A 1096 -44.30 12.01 26.68
N VAL A 1097 -44.04 10.90 27.37
CA VAL A 1097 -43.88 9.57 26.78
C VAL A 1097 -45.21 8.95 26.34
N ASN A 1098 -45.23 8.39 25.13
CA ASN A 1098 -46.30 7.55 24.61
C ASN A 1098 -46.15 6.11 25.13
N THR A 1099 -46.72 5.86 26.31
CA THR A 1099 -46.61 4.58 27.03
C THR A 1099 -47.19 3.36 26.28
N LYS A 1100 -48.00 3.58 25.25
CA LYS A 1100 -48.59 2.49 24.44
C LYS A 1100 -47.56 1.81 23.53
N TYR A 1101 -46.58 2.57 23.02
CA TYR A 1101 -45.60 2.08 22.04
C TYR A 1101 -44.17 2.07 22.58
N SER A 1102 -43.94 2.69 23.74
CA SER A 1102 -42.65 2.66 24.45
C SER A 1102 -42.35 1.28 25.00
N LYS A 1103 -41.05 0.96 25.10
CA LYS A 1103 -40.53 -0.25 25.74
C LYS A 1103 -39.63 0.18 26.91
N PRO A 1104 -40.19 0.33 28.13
CA PRO A 1104 -39.43 0.84 29.28
C PRO A 1104 -38.11 0.08 29.48
N GLY A 1105 -37.04 0.84 29.69
CA GLY A 1105 -35.66 0.34 29.83
C GLY A 1105 -34.96 -0.06 28.52
N ASN A 1106 -35.69 -0.16 27.41
CA ASN A 1106 -35.11 -0.24 26.07
C ASN A 1106 -35.15 1.13 25.40
N TYR A 1107 -36.33 1.65 25.13
CA TYR A 1107 -36.51 2.98 24.55
C TYR A 1107 -37.89 3.54 24.88
N ASN A 1108 -38.02 4.86 24.93
CA ASN A 1108 -39.32 5.51 24.92
C ASN A 1108 -39.66 6.01 23.51
N LEU A 1109 -40.96 6.10 23.24
CA LEU A 1109 -41.48 6.86 22.11
C LEU A 1109 -42.19 8.07 22.67
N ILE A 1110 -41.69 9.26 22.36
CA ILE A 1110 -42.25 10.53 22.84
C ILE A 1110 -43.43 10.90 21.97
N HIS A 1111 -44.38 11.64 22.53
CA HIS A 1111 -45.36 12.35 21.71
C HIS A 1111 -44.63 13.44 20.91
N SER A 1112 -44.28 13.14 19.66
CA SER A 1112 -43.58 14.06 18.76
C SER A 1112 -44.19 14.10 17.35
N ASN A 1113 -43.79 15.12 16.59
CA ASN A 1113 -44.15 15.30 15.18
C ASN A 1113 -42.94 15.89 14.44
N TYR A 1114 -42.85 15.75 13.12
CA TYR A 1114 -41.74 16.32 12.35
C TYR A 1114 -42.23 17.11 11.13
N TYR A 1115 -41.34 17.94 10.60
CA TYR A 1115 -41.54 18.63 9.33
C TYR A 1115 -40.22 18.78 8.58
N VAL A 1116 -40.21 18.38 7.30
CA VAL A 1116 -39.06 18.54 6.39
C VAL A 1116 -39.25 19.82 5.59
N PHE A 1117 -38.18 20.60 5.43
CA PHE A 1117 -38.18 21.86 4.71
C PHE A 1117 -36.85 22.10 3.98
N ASP A 1118 -36.89 22.96 2.96
CA ASP A 1118 -35.73 23.34 2.16
C ASP A 1118 -35.01 24.54 2.76
#